data_AF-R1ILZ3-F1
#
_entry.id   AF-R1ILZ3-F1
#
_cell.length_a   1.000
_cell.length_b   1.000
_cell.length_c   1.000
_cell.angle_alpha   90.00
_cell.angle_beta   90.00
_cell.angle_gamma   90.00
#
_symmetry.space_group_name_H-M   'P 1'
#
loop_
_entity.id
_entity.type
_entity.pdbx_description
1 polymer ?
#
loop_
_entity_poly.entity_id
_entity_poly.type
_entity_poly.pdbx_seq_one_letter_code
_entity_poly.pdbx_strand_id
1 'polypeptide(L)'
;MKQIKLLAQYYVDLLVKLGLVRFSMLLALALVALAVIVQVGITLVLNGTVHDTDIVRSVFFGLLITPWAVYFLSVVVDQLEESRQRLSKLVSKLEEMRARDMELNRQLTENITQLNLEIEERKRAEEAREEAMQDLENEVYQREKAQVELAEQTALLRSFIDASPDLIYYRNEKGQFSGCNRAMEDLTGKKEKDLVGLTPWDVYREDIASKVVETDQQVFDNNVSLTYEQWLEYKDGRKAYFELRKLPFYSRDGRRLGLVGFGREITERKRYQDALEKASRDKTAFISTISHELRTPLNGIVGLSRMLLETRLSEEQLGYLRTIHVSAITLGNIFNDIIDMDKSDRSRLELMPQPLDFPDFVSEIENISALMAQQNGLRFTLDRLTDLPPAVKVDATRLRQILWNLVGNAVKFTKQGAVNVTVSCDIEDDMAHLQFDVEDSGVGIPQEEQDKIFAMYYQVKQGEDNLHAVGTGIGLAVSRKLARLMNGDITVDSEVGEGSNFTVTLSVPVCAPVSNKEKVNAEQSPLHILLVEDIELNITVATNLLESLGHSVDVARSGQEALNMYPQSEYDLLLLDIQLPDMTGFDIAQTLRNSGDALPPLVALTANVIKDKTEYIRNGMDDAISKPISVSAVAEVIERLALQCPVATEAAEVKKRKKPGNDMLDKLLDLEMLTSYVDIVGPEPVFQSIKMFEDLMPEYIHILESNMTAKDQDGIASEAHKIKGAAGSIGLKHIQKVAQKAQSPELPAWWENIADWVDEIKEGYVQDLEVLKQWLEDYSKEV
;
A
#
# COMPACT_ATOMS: atom_id res chain seq x y z
N MET A 1 -11.53 114.25 90.00
CA MET A 1 -10.45 113.26 90.22
C MET A 1 -9.04 113.73 89.83
N LYS A 2 -8.82 114.49 88.73
CA LYS A 2 -7.47 114.98 88.36
C LYS A 2 -6.85 115.94 89.40
N GLN A 3 -7.62 116.88 89.97
CA GLN A 3 -7.09 117.81 90.99
C GLN A 3 -6.70 117.12 92.31
N ILE A 4 -7.45 116.10 92.74
CA ILE A 4 -7.12 115.29 93.93
C ILE A 4 -5.85 114.45 93.66
N LYS A 5 -5.69 113.90 92.45
CA LYS A 5 -4.45 113.23 92.04
C LYS A 5 -3.25 114.18 92.06
N LEU A 6 -3.41 115.42 91.61
CA LEU A 6 -2.33 116.40 91.59
C LEU A 6 -1.92 116.84 93.01
N LEU A 7 -2.90 117.07 93.90
CA LEU A 7 -2.66 117.38 95.31
C LEU A 7 -2.00 116.21 96.06
N ALA A 8 -2.46 114.97 95.81
CA ALA A 8 -1.85 113.77 96.39
C ALA A 8 -0.42 113.55 95.86
N GLN A 9 -0.17 113.83 94.57
CA GLN A 9 1.17 113.73 94.00
C GLN A 9 2.10 114.82 94.54
N TYR A 10 1.62 116.06 94.71
CA TYR A 10 2.36 117.11 95.42
C TYR A 10 2.66 116.73 96.87
N TYR A 11 1.70 116.11 97.56
CA TYR A 11 1.85 115.64 98.93
C TYR A 11 2.94 114.54 99.03
N VAL A 12 2.92 113.56 98.12
CA VAL A 12 3.93 112.48 98.06
C VAL A 12 5.31 113.04 97.67
N ASP A 13 5.38 113.92 96.67
CA ASP A 13 6.64 114.56 96.26
C ASP A 13 7.23 115.41 97.40
N LEU A 14 6.40 116.13 98.16
CA LEU A 14 6.86 116.90 99.33
C LEU A 14 7.38 115.98 100.45
N LEU A 15 6.73 114.82 100.66
CA LEU A 15 7.15 113.82 101.64
C LEU A 15 8.51 113.20 101.28
N VAL A 16 8.69 112.82 100.01
CA VAL A 16 9.97 112.28 99.51
C VAL A 16 11.08 113.32 99.62
N LYS A 17 10.79 114.60 99.34
CA LYS A 17 11.82 115.65 99.29
C LYS A 17 12.24 116.20 100.66
N LEU A 18 11.32 116.32 101.62
CA LEU A 18 11.62 116.82 102.97
C LEU A 18 12.09 115.71 103.92
N GLY A 19 11.75 114.46 103.63
CA GLY A 19 11.98 113.32 104.51
C GLY A 19 10.95 113.22 105.63
N LEU A 20 10.69 111.99 106.05
CA LEU A 20 9.54 111.61 106.88
C LEU A 20 9.43 112.45 108.17
N VAL A 21 10.55 112.66 108.86
CA VAL A 21 10.59 113.39 110.15
C VAL A 21 10.32 114.89 109.98
N ARG A 22 10.94 115.53 108.98
CA ARG A 22 10.77 116.99 108.76
C ARG A 22 9.37 117.31 108.22
N PHE A 23 8.87 116.46 107.32
CA PHE A 23 7.50 116.59 106.81
C PHE A 23 6.47 116.41 107.93
N SER A 24 6.68 115.40 108.80
CA SER A 24 5.85 115.16 109.99
C SER A 24 5.80 116.36 110.93
N MET A 25 6.94 117.02 111.20
CA MET A 25 6.97 118.24 112.02
C MET A 25 6.23 119.42 111.39
N LEU A 26 6.36 119.61 110.07
CA LEU A 26 5.67 120.69 109.34
C LEU A 26 4.16 120.48 109.35
N LEU A 27 3.71 119.25 109.09
CA LEU A 27 2.30 118.88 109.16
C LEU A 27 1.76 119.04 110.57
N ALA A 28 2.56 118.68 111.58
CA ALA A 28 2.21 118.85 112.98
C ALA A 28 1.97 120.31 113.36
N LEU A 29 2.89 121.20 112.96
CA LEU A 29 2.77 122.63 113.20
C LEU A 29 1.52 123.21 112.51
N ALA A 30 1.26 122.80 111.27
CA ALA A 30 0.08 123.23 110.52
C ALA A 30 -1.24 122.78 111.19
N LEU A 31 -1.30 121.55 111.71
CA LEU A 31 -2.47 121.03 112.41
C LEU A 31 -2.74 121.78 113.73
N VAL A 32 -1.68 122.05 114.51
CA VAL A 32 -1.82 122.83 115.75
C VAL A 32 -2.27 124.26 115.44
N ALA A 33 -1.69 124.92 114.44
CA ALA A 33 -2.10 126.26 114.02
C ALA A 33 -3.56 126.30 113.56
N LEU A 34 -3.99 125.29 112.78
CA LEU A 34 -5.37 125.16 112.35
C LEU A 34 -6.32 124.96 113.53
N ALA A 35 -5.97 124.11 114.50
CA ALA A 35 -6.76 123.90 115.70
C ALA A 35 -6.98 125.19 116.49
N VAL A 36 -5.93 126.02 116.62
CA VAL A 36 -6.04 127.35 117.25
C VAL A 36 -6.96 128.26 116.47
N ILE A 37 -6.80 128.37 115.15
CA ILE A 37 -7.63 129.23 114.29
C ILE A 37 -9.10 128.82 114.40
N VAL A 38 -9.39 127.52 114.34
CA VAL A 38 -10.76 127.00 114.42
C VAL A 38 -11.38 127.30 115.78
N GLN A 39 -10.66 127.05 116.88
CA GLN A 39 -11.20 127.33 118.22
C GLN A 39 -11.43 128.83 118.40
N VAL A 40 -10.47 129.68 118.03
CA VAL A 40 -10.61 131.14 118.12
C VAL A 40 -11.82 131.60 117.32
N GLY A 41 -12.00 131.08 116.10
CA GLY A 41 -13.16 131.38 115.27
C GLY A 41 -14.48 130.99 115.95
N ILE A 42 -14.55 129.78 116.52
CA ILE A 42 -15.75 129.28 117.21
C ILE A 42 -16.07 130.14 118.45
N THR A 43 -15.08 130.44 119.29
CA THR A 43 -15.30 131.22 120.52
C THR A 43 -15.72 132.66 120.21
N LEU A 44 -15.14 133.25 119.16
CA LEU A 44 -15.45 134.61 118.74
C LEU A 44 -16.89 134.72 118.21
N VAL A 45 -17.37 133.69 117.49
CA VAL A 45 -18.75 133.60 117.02
C VAL A 45 -19.74 133.39 118.17
N LEU A 46 -19.37 132.62 119.20
CA LEU A 46 -20.29 132.24 120.28
C LEU A 46 -20.39 133.26 121.43
N ASN A 47 -19.26 133.79 121.92
CA ASN A 47 -19.21 134.57 123.16
C ASN A 47 -18.84 136.05 122.97
N GLY A 48 -18.49 136.48 121.75
CA GLY A 48 -18.18 137.88 121.42
C GLY A 48 -16.84 138.43 121.97
N THR A 49 -16.21 137.76 122.93
CA THR A 49 -14.87 138.09 123.44
C THR A 49 -14.02 136.83 123.63
N VAL A 50 -12.76 136.86 123.22
CA VAL A 50 -11.81 135.74 123.35
C VAL A 50 -10.96 135.94 124.61
N HIS A 51 -10.91 134.93 125.48
CA HIS A 51 -10.02 134.92 126.63
C HIS A 51 -8.77 134.10 126.32
N ASP A 52 -7.62 134.47 126.87
CA ASP A 52 -6.33 133.77 126.65
C ASP A 52 -6.40 132.27 126.99
N THR A 53 -7.30 131.89 127.90
CA THR A 53 -7.54 130.48 128.28
C THR A 53 -8.03 129.62 127.12
N ASP A 54 -8.73 130.20 126.14
CA ASP A 54 -9.26 129.46 125.00
C ASP A 54 -8.16 129.10 123.98
N ILE A 55 -7.19 130.00 123.76
CA ILE A 55 -6.03 129.74 122.90
C ILE A 55 -5.17 128.62 123.51
N VAL A 56 -4.91 128.68 124.82
CA VAL A 56 -4.10 127.66 125.51
C VAL A 56 -4.74 126.26 125.41
N ARG A 57 -6.05 126.15 125.59
CA ARG A 57 -6.78 124.87 125.43
C ARG A 57 -6.68 124.32 124.01
N SER A 58 -6.75 125.20 123.00
CA SER A 58 -6.63 124.83 121.60
C SER A 58 -5.27 124.24 121.26
N VAL A 59 -4.20 124.90 121.73
CA VAL A 59 -2.82 124.45 121.52
C VAL A 59 -2.61 123.09 122.19
N PHE A 60 -3.12 122.91 123.41
CA PHE A 60 -3.02 121.65 124.13
C PHE A 60 -3.73 120.50 123.39
N PHE A 61 -4.97 120.71 122.92
CA PHE A 61 -5.69 119.71 122.14
C PHE A 61 -5.01 119.41 120.80
N GLY A 62 -4.50 120.44 120.11
CA GLY A 62 -3.73 120.27 118.87
C GLY A 62 -2.49 119.40 119.08
N LEU A 63 -1.71 119.66 120.14
CA LEU A 63 -0.52 118.87 120.48
C LEU A 63 -0.84 117.42 120.82
N LEU A 64 -2.00 117.14 121.43
CA LEU A 64 -2.40 115.79 121.80
C LEU A 64 -2.80 114.92 120.58
N ILE A 65 -3.52 115.50 119.61
CA ILE A 65 -4.06 114.75 118.45
C ILE A 65 -3.01 114.54 117.35
N THR A 66 -2.12 115.52 117.18
CA THR A 66 -1.20 115.59 116.05
C THR A 66 -0.30 114.34 115.83
N PRO A 67 0.31 113.71 116.85
CA PRO A 67 1.16 112.53 116.65
C PRO A 67 0.43 111.35 115.98
N TRP A 68 -0.84 111.15 116.35
CA TRP A 68 -1.67 110.07 115.81
C TRP A 68 -2.03 110.29 114.35
N ALA A 69 -2.36 111.54 113.98
CA ALA A 69 -2.69 111.90 112.60
C ALA A 69 -1.50 111.70 111.65
N VAL A 70 -0.31 112.08 112.08
CA VAL A 70 0.92 111.92 111.30
C VAL A 70 1.25 110.44 111.08
N TYR A 71 1.19 109.61 112.12
CA TYR A 71 1.48 108.18 112.01
C TYR A 71 0.56 107.47 111.01
N PHE A 72 -0.75 107.69 111.12
CA PHE A 72 -1.73 107.07 110.24
C PHE A 72 -1.47 107.40 108.77
N LEU A 73 -1.18 108.67 108.49
CA LEU A 73 -0.96 109.14 107.12
C LEU A 73 0.34 108.57 106.52
N SER A 74 1.37 108.33 107.34
CA SER A 74 2.62 107.73 106.90
C SER A 74 2.46 106.26 106.50
N VAL A 75 1.68 105.48 107.24
CA VAL A 75 1.46 104.04 106.95
C VAL A 75 0.72 103.84 105.63
N VAL A 76 -0.28 104.68 105.34
CA VAL A 76 -1.08 104.58 104.11
C VAL A 76 -0.23 104.81 102.86
N VAL A 77 0.75 105.71 102.92
CA VAL A 77 1.62 106.01 101.78
C VAL A 77 2.55 104.85 101.47
N ASP A 78 3.13 104.22 102.49
CA ASP A 78 4.08 103.12 102.31
C ASP A 78 3.41 101.91 101.62
N GLN A 79 2.17 101.59 102.01
CA GLN A 79 1.40 100.52 101.36
C GLN A 79 1.07 100.80 99.88
N LEU A 80 0.85 102.07 99.51
CA LEU A 80 0.55 102.44 98.13
C LEU A 80 1.77 102.28 97.22
N GLU A 81 2.97 102.57 97.72
CA GLU A 81 4.21 102.47 96.96
C GLU A 81 4.60 101.00 96.69
N GLU A 82 4.45 100.14 97.69
CA GLU A 82 4.74 98.71 97.58
C GLU A 82 3.84 98.02 96.53
N SER A 83 2.54 98.36 96.52
CA SER A 83 1.57 97.82 95.54
C SER A 83 1.93 98.19 94.10
N ARG A 84 2.39 99.42 93.85
CA ARG A 84 2.78 99.88 92.50
C ARG A 84 3.98 99.09 91.96
N GLN A 85 5.00 98.83 92.79
CA GLN A 85 6.19 98.10 92.36
C GLN A 85 5.88 96.65 91.97
N ARG A 86 4.98 95.99 92.70
CA ARG A 86 4.58 94.61 92.42
C ARG A 86 3.89 94.46 91.07
N LEU A 87 3.01 95.41 90.72
CA LEU A 87 2.29 95.39 89.45
C LEU A 87 3.23 95.50 88.24
N SER A 88 4.24 96.39 88.32
CA SER A 88 5.19 96.59 87.23
C SER A 88 5.99 95.32 86.88
N LYS A 89 6.36 94.52 87.88
CA LYS A 89 7.10 93.27 87.66
C LYS A 89 6.25 92.20 86.96
N LEU A 90 4.96 92.11 87.28
CA LEU A 90 4.06 91.13 86.67
C LEU A 90 3.81 91.40 85.19
N VAL A 91 3.67 92.67 84.80
CA VAL A 91 3.45 93.06 83.40
C VAL A 91 4.64 92.67 82.52
N SER A 92 5.86 92.98 82.95
CA SER A 92 7.08 92.63 82.20
C SER A 92 7.22 91.12 81.98
N LYS A 93 6.89 90.31 83.00
CA LYS A 93 6.95 88.84 82.88
C LYS A 93 5.92 88.28 81.90
N LEU A 94 4.75 88.92 81.78
CA LEU A 94 3.70 88.53 80.84
C LEU A 94 4.10 88.81 79.38
N GLU A 95 4.76 89.94 79.12
CA GLU A 95 5.26 90.30 77.79
C GLU A 95 6.30 89.29 77.28
N GLU A 96 7.22 88.86 78.15
CA GLU A 96 8.25 87.88 77.78
C GLU A 96 7.65 86.50 77.45
N MET A 97 6.67 86.03 78.22
CA MET A 97 5.99 84.76 77.93
C MET A 97 5.25 84.80 76.59
N ARG A 98 4.54 85.91 76.31
CA ARG A 98 3.79 86.06 75.06
C ARG A 98 4.68 86.04 73.82
N ALA A 99 5.87 86.65 73.89
CA ALA A 99 6.83 86.62 72.79
C ALA A 99 7.33 85.18 72.52
N ARG A 100 7.57 84.40 73.57
CA ARG A 100 8.01 83.00 73.45
C ARG A 100 6.93 82.10 72.85
N ASP A 101 5.68 82.28 73.26
CA ASP A 101 4.54 81.52 72.71
C ASP A 101 4.31 81.83 71.22
N MET A 102 4.51 83.08 70.79
CA MET A 102 4.41 83.45 69.37
C MET A 102 5.47 82.75 68.52
N GLU A 103 6.72 82.73 68.98
CA GLU A 103 7.80 82.07 68.23
C GLU A 103 7.61 80.55 68.16
N LEU A 104 7.19 79.92 69.27
CA LEU A 104 6.91 78.48 69.29
C LEU A 104 5.76 78.11 68.34
N ASN A 105 4.68 78.89 68.33
CA ASN A 105 3.56 78.66 67.41
C ASN A 105 3.97 78.80 65.94
N ARG A 106 4.86 79.76 65.63
CA ARG A 106 5.40 79.92 64.27
C ARG A 106 6.18 78.68 63.83
N GLN A 107 7.10 78.20 64.67
CA GLN A 107 7.89 77.00 64.40
C GLN A 107 7.01 75.74 64.25
N LEU A 108 6.01 75.57 65.10
CA LEU A 108 5.07 74.46 65.00
C LEU A 108 4.29 74.50 63.68
N THR A 109 3.84 75.69 63.26
CA THR A 109 3.09 75.85 62.01
C THR A 109 3.96 75.47 60.79
N GLU A 110 5.21 75.93 60.77
CA GLU A 110 6.18 75.58 59.72
C GLU A 110 6.44 74.06 59.67
N ASN A 111 6.67 73.42 60.81
CA ASN A 111 6.87 71.98 60.89
C ASN A 111 5.64 71.17 60.42
N ILE A 112 4.43 71.59 60.81
CA ILE A 112 3.19 70.93 60.36
C ILE A 112 3.06 71.04 58.83
N THR A 113 3.35 72.20 58.24
CA THR A 113 3.29 72.34 56.78
C THR A 113 4.29 71.43 56.06
N GLN A 114 5.51 71.31 56.58
CA GLN A 114 6.52 70.43 55.99
C GLN A 114 6.13 68.95 56.12
N LEU A 115 5.64 68.52 57.29
CA LEU A 115 5.17 67.16 57.52
C LEU A 115 3.99 66.80 56.61
N ASN A 116 3.06 67.72 56.39
CA ASN A 116 1.92 67.47 55.50
C ASN A 116 2.35 67.26 54.05
N LEU A 117 3.35 68.01 53.56
CA LEU A 117 3.93 67.79 52.24
C LEU A 117 4.58 66.40 52.14
N GLU A 118 5.36 65.99 53.13
CA GLU A 118 6.00 64.67 53.15
C GLU A 118 4.98 63.53 53.22
N ILE A 119 3.90 63.69 54.00
CA ILE A 119 2.80 62.72 54.08
C ILE A 119 2.13 62.58 52.72
N GLU A 120 1.88 63.69 52.02
CA GLU A 120 1.20 63.67 50.72
C GLU A 120 2.07 63.02 49.63
N GLU A 121 3.38 63.27 49.63
CA GLU A 121 4.32 62.59 48.73
C GLU A 121 4.38 61.08 49.02
N ARG A 122 4.42 60.69 50.31
CA ARG A 122 4.38 59.27 50.69
C ARG A 122 3.08 58.59 50.28
N LYS A 123 1.93 59.27 50.41
CA LYS A 123 0.63 58.72 49.96
C LYS A 123 0.62 58.46 48.47
N ARG A 124 1.05 59.43 47.65
CA ARG A 124 1.11 59.23 46.19
C ARG A 124 2.08 58.13 45.80
N ALA A 125 3.22 58.02 46.48
CA ALA A 125 4.18 56.95 46.25
C ALA A 125 3.59 55.57 46.62
N GLU A 126 2.83 55.49 47.72
CA GLU A 126 2.16 54.26 48.14
C GLU A 126 1.05 53.86 47.17
N GLU A 127 0.21 54.81 46.74
CA GLU A 127 -0.85 54.58 45.74
C GLU A 127 -0.26 54.08 44.41
N ALA A 128 0.80 54.73 43.90
CA ALA A 128 1.47 54.28 42.68
C ALA A 128 2.13 52.90 42.85
N ARG A 129 2.63 52.58 44.06
CA ARG A 129 3.18 51.26 44.38
C ARG A 129 2.09 50.19 44.42
N GLU A 130 0.93 50.49 44.99
CA GLU A 130 -0.24 49.59 45.02
C GLU A 130 -0.76 49.31 43.60
N GLU A 131 -0.88 50.34 42.75
CA GLU A 131 -1.29 50.19 41.36
C GLU A 131 -0.29 49.32 40.56
N ALA A 132 1.01 49.61 40.68
CA ALA A 132 2.05 48.80 40.03
C ALA A 132 2.09 47.34 40.55
N MET A 133 1.78 47.12 41.83
CA MET A 133 1.69 45.78 42.40
C MET A 133 0.50 45.02 41.80
N GLN A 134 -0.67 45.66 41.66
CA GLN A 134 -1.85 45.05 41.03
C GLN A 134 -1.61 44.68 39.57
N ASP A 135 -0.95 45.54 38.80
CA ASP A 135 -0.60 45.26 37.41
C ASP A 135 0.36 44.07 37.30
N LEU A 136 1.38 44.01 38.17
CA LEU A 136 2.32 42.90 38.21
C LEU A 136 1.64 41.59 38.62
N GLU A 137 0.77 41.61 39.63
CA GLU A 137 -0.01 40.44 40.05
C GLU A 137 -0.89 39.92 38.90
N ASN A 138 -1.52 40.81 38.15
CA ASN A 138 -2.31 40.45 36.97
C ASN A 138 -1.44 39.85 35.86
N GLU A 139 -0.28 40.42 35.55
CA GLU A 139 0.65 39.88 34.54
C GLU A 139 1.16 38.49 34.94
N VAL A 140 1.57 38.31 36.20
CA VAL A 140 2.01 37.02 36.74
C VAL A 140 0.88 36.00 36.67
N TYR A 141 -0.34 36.37 37.09
CA TYR A 141 -1.49 35.48 37.02
C TYR A 141 -1.81 35.03 35.58
N GLN A 142 -1.79 35.95 34.61
CA GLN A 142 -2.02 35.61 33.21
C GLN A 142 -0.93 34.70 32.65
N ARG A 143 0.34 34.97 32.99
CA ARG A 143 1.47 34.15 32.57
C ARG A 143 1.42 32.74 33.16
N GLU A 144 1.12 32.62 34.45
CA GLU A 144 0.93 31.32 35.10
C GLU A 144 -0.23 30.55 34.48
N LYS A 145 -1.38 31.21 34.26
CA LYS A 145 -2.53 30.59 33.61
C LYS A 145 -2.20 30.09 32.21
N ALA A 146 -1.51 30.88 31.39
CA ALA A 146 -1.11 30.48 30.04
C ALA A 146 -0.10 29.31 30.07
N GLN A 147 0.81 29.29 31.05
CA GLN A 147 1.73 28.17 31.25
C GLN A 147 1.00 26.89 31.65
N VAL A 148 0.02 26.97 32.54
CA VAL A 148 -0.81 25.83 32.95
C VAL A 148 -1.62 25.33 31.76
N GLU A 149 -2.32 26.19 31.02
CA GLU A 149 -3.09 25.79 29.83
C GLU A 149 -2.19 25.12 28.77
N LEU A 150 -1.00 25.66 28.51
CA LEU A 150 -0.04 25.05 27.59
C LEU A 150 0.46 23.69 28.10
N ALA A 151 0.72 23.57 29.40
CA ALA A 151 1.14 22.32 30.02
C ALA A 151 0.03 21.26 29.93
N GLU A 152 -1.23 21.64 30.19
CA GLU A 152 -2.40 20.76 30.05
C GLU A 152 -2.59 20.32 28.60
N GLN A 153 -2.52 21.24 27.63
CA GLN A 153 -2.61 20.90 26.20
C GLN A 153 -1.48 19.96 25.77
N THR A 154 -0.25 20.22 26.21
CA THR A 154 0.91 19.37 25.90
C THR A 154 0.76 17.98 26.53
N ALA A 155 0.30 17.91 27.78
CA ALA A 155 0.02 16.65 28.47
C ALA A 155 -1.09 15.85 27.78
N LEU A 156 -2.15 16.52 27.30
CA LEU A 156 -3.24 15.87 26.55
C LEU A 156 -2.77 15.30 25.22
N LEU A 157 -2.03 16.09 24.43
CA LEU A 157 -1.45 15.64 23.14
C LEU A 157 -0.50 14.46 23.35
N ARG A 158 0.34 14.53 24.39
CA ARG A 158 1.23 13.43 24.74
C ARG A 158 0.47 12.18 25.15
N SER A 159 -0.56 12.32 25.98
CA SER A 159 -1.43 11.20 26.38
C SER A 159 -2.11 10.53 25.19
N PHE A 160 -2.55 11.31 24.19
CA PHE A 160 -3.15 10.77 22.96
C PHE A 160 -2.13 9.96 22.14
N ILE A 161 -0.92 10.50 21.96
CA ILE A 161 0.17 9.84 21.23
C ILE A 161 0.59 8.53 21.93
N ASP A 162 0.67 8.54 23.27
CA ASP A 162 1.05 7.37 24.07
C ASP A 162 -0.06 6.32 24.21
N ALA A 163 -1.33 6.71 24.07
CA ALA A 163 -2.45 5.78 24.05
C ALA A 163 -2.60 5.03 22.71
N SER A 164 -1.95 5.52 21.65
CA SER A 164 -1.97 4.87 20.33
C SER A 164 -1.23 3.52 20.38
N PRO A 165 -1.83 2.42 19.88
CA PRO A 165 -1.14 1.14 19.73
C PRO A 165 -0.12 1.15 18.57
N ASP A 166 -0.24 2.11 17.65
CA ASP A 166 0.68 2.26 16.54
C ASP A 166 2.00 2.89 17.01
N LEU A 167 3.11 2.48 16.40
CA LEU A 167 4.42 3.08 16.61
C LEU A 167 4.39 4.53 16.11
N ILE A 168 4.77 5.49 16.95
CA ILE A 168 4.90 6.90 16.56
C ILE A 168 6.28 7.37 16.98
N TYR A 169 7.05 7.93 16.03
CA TYR A 169 8.38 8.46 16.30
C TYR A 169 8.71 9.68 15.43
N TYR A 170 9.63 10.48 15.93
CA TYR A 170 10.13 11.69 15.28
C TYR A 170 11.63 11.57 15.09
N ARG A 171 12.14 11.93 13.91
CA ARG A 171 13.57 12.06 13.65
C ARG A 171 13.90 13.44 13.12
N ASN A 172 15.04 13.98 13.51
CA ASN A 172 15.55 15.24 12.98
C ASN A 172 16.21 15.03 11.60
N GLU A 173 16.65 16.12 10.96
CA GLU A 173 17.33 16.07 9.65
C GLU A 173 18.64 15.27 9.64
N LYS A 174 19.23 14.99 10.81
CA LYS A 174 20.42 14.13 10.93
C LYS A 174 20.07 12.65 11.12
N GLY A 175 18.80 12.29 11.03
CA GLY A 175 18.31 10.92 11.25
C GLY A 175 18.30 10.48 12.71
N GLN A 176 18.47 11.40 13.67
CA GLN A 176 18.46 11.08 15.10
C GLN A 176 17.03 11.16 15.67
N PHE A 177 16.69 10.24 16.57
CA PHE A 177 15.40 10.28 17.27
C PHE A 177 15.26 11.58 18.06
N SER A 178 14.14 12.26 17.87
CA SER A 178 13.76 13.49 18.59
C SER A 178 12.64 13.25 19.60
N GLY A 179 11.91 12.15 19.46
CA GLY A 179 10.88 11.71 20.40
C GLY A 179 10.17 10.46 19.86
N CYS A 180 9.41 9.79 20.73
CA CYS A 180 8.62 8.61 20.37
C CYS A 180 7.50 8.35 21.37
N ASN A 181 6.49 7.58 20.98
CA ASN A 181 5.42 7.17 21.88
C ASN A 181 5.75 5.90 22.67
N ARG A 182 4.83 5.55 23.59
CA ARG A 182 4.95 4.33 24.39
C ARG A 182 5.11 3.05 23.57
N ALA A 183 4.36 2.88 22.48
CA ALA A 183 4.47 1.69 21.63
C ALA A 183 5.89 1.49 21.07
N MET A 184 6.58 2.59 20.75
CA MET A 184 7.97 2.55 20.31
C MET A 184 8.97 2.22 21.44
N GLU A 185 8.69 2.65 22.67
CA GLU A 185 9.46 2.20 23.84
C GLU A 185 9.34 0.69 24.05
N ASP A 186 8.14 0.14 23.87
CA ASP A 186 7.86 -1.28 24.07
C ASP A 186 8.52 -2.13 22.97
N LEU A 187 8.54 -1.63 21.71
CA LEU A 187 9.27 -2.27 20.61
C LEU A 187 10.78 -2.31 20.86
N THR A 188 11.38 -1.16 21.13
CA THR A 188 12.85 -1.01 21.26
C THR A 188 13.39 -1.44 22.63
N GLY A 189 12.53 -1.47 23.65
CA GLY A 189 12.92 -1.74 25.02
C GLY A 189 13.67 -0.60 25.72
N LYS A 190 13.74 0.58 25.10
CA LYS A 190 14.41 1.80 25.58
C LYS A 190 13.38 2.89 25.87
N LYS A 191 13.59 3.70 26.90
CA LYS A 191 12.72 4.86 27.15
C LYS A 191 12.98 5.97 26.13
N GLU A 192 12.00 6.82 25.89
CA GLU A 192 12.14 7.95 24.96
C GLU A 192 13.39 8.78 25.29
N LYS A 193 13.62 9.10 26.56
CA LYS A 193 14.81 9.83 27.03
C LYS A 193 16.15 9.18 26.67
N ASP A 194 16.18 7.85 26.50
CA ASP A 194 17.38 7.08 26.17
C ASP A 194 17.50 6.84 24.65
N LEU A 195 16.41 7.04 23.91
CA LEU A 195 16.35 6.98 22.45
C LEU A 195 16.72 8.31 21.81
N VAL A 196 16.33 9.43 22.42
CA VAL A 196 16.57 10.77 21.87
C VAL A 196 18.07 10.98 21.64
N GLY A 197 18.43 11.39 20.43
CA GLY A 197 19.81 11.60 19.97
C GLY A 197 20.48 10.39 19.33
N LEU A 198 19.94 9.18 19.48
CA LEU A 198 20.44 7.97 18.82
C LEU A 198 20.01 7.90 17.35
N THR A 199 20.75 7.15 16.54
CA THR A 199 20.41 6.84 15.15
C THR A 199 19.76 5.46 15.03
N PRO A 200 19.05 5.14 13.93
CA PRO A 200 18.56 3.79 13.69
C PRO A 200 19.62 2.68 13.80
N TRP A 201 20.90 2.97 13.51
CA TRP A 201 22.01 2.02 13.66
C TRP A 201 22.30 1.64 15.12
N ASP A 202 21.99 2.53 16.07
CA ASP A 202 22.19 2.30 17.51
C ASP A 202 21.00 1.59 18.19
N VAL A 203 19.91 1.39 17.43
CA VAL A 203 18.62 0.90 17.94
C VAL A 203 18.23 -0.42 17.30
N TYR A 204 18.41 -0.57 15.99
CA TYR A 204 18.03 -1.76 15.26
C TYR A 204 19.24 -2.58 14.81
N ARG A 205 18.99 -3.84 14.44
CA ARG A 205 19.98 -4.67 13.75
C ARG A 205 20.34 -4.07 12.39
N GLU A 206 21.53 -4.40 11.89
CA GLU A 206 22.11 -3.81 10.67
C GLU A 206 21.21 -3.94 9.43
N ASP A 207 20.54 -5.09 9.27
CA ASP A 207 19.59 -5.36 8.18
C ASP A 207 18.35 -4.45 8.23
N ILE A 208 17.83 -4.20 9.43
CA ILE A 208 16.67 -3.32 9.65
C ILE A 208 17.09 -1.85 9.55
N ALA A 209 18.23 -1.49 10.18
CA ALA A 209 18.74 -0.13 10.22
C ALA A 209 19.03 0.40 8.81
N SER A 210 19.66 -0.42 7.95
CA SER A 210 19.95 -0.08 6.56
C SER A 210 18.69 0.32 5.79
N LYS A 211 17.66 -0.53 5.82
CA LYS A 211 16.37 -0.26 5.16
C LYS A 211 15.66 0.96 5.74
N VAL A 212 15.74 1.16 7.05
CA VAL A 212 15.14 2.33 7.72
C VAL A 212 15.82 3.63 7.29
N VAL A 213 17.15 3.64 7.14
CA VAL A 213 17.91 4.81 6.71
C VAL A 213 17.68 5.11 5.24
N GLU A 214 17.68 4.09 4.38
CA GLU A 214 17.36 4.23 2.96
C GLU A 214 15.98 4.87 2.76
N THR A 215 14.98 4.38 3.49
CA THR A 215 13.61 4.91 3.41
C THR A 215 13.46 6.29 4.06
N ASP A 216 14.24 6.62 5.10
CA ASP A 216 14.33 8.00 5.63
C ASP A 216 14.91 8.95 4.57
N GLN A 217 15.96 8.54 3.87
CA GLN A 217 16.61 9.32 2.82
C GLN A 217 15.66 9.56 1.64
N GLN A 218 14.92 8.53 1.19
CA GLN A 218 13.91 8.69 0.13
C GLN A 218 12.84 9.73 0.46
N VAL A 219 12.42 9.83 1.73
CA VAL A 219 11.47 10.85 2.20
C VAL A 219 12.12 12.23 2.20
N PHE A 220 13.39 12.35 2.59
CA PHE A 220 14.11 13.63 2.59
C PHE A 220 14.44 14.14 1.19
N ASP A 221 14.80 13.27 0.26
CA ASP A 221 15.20 13.63 -1.10
C ASP A 221 13.99 14.04 -1.94
N ASN A 222 12.91 13.24 -1.87
CA ASN A 222 11.72 13.46 -2.69
C ASN A 222 10.67 14.34 -2.00
N ASN A 223 10.81 14.56 -0.69
CA ASN A 223 9.91 15.39 0.10
C ASN A 223 8.43 14.93 0.04
N VAL A 224 8.23 13.61 -0.13
CA VAL A 224 6.92 12.94 -0.23
C VAL A 224 6.74 11.90 0.88
N SER A 225 5.50 11.52 1.15
CA SER A 225 5.18 10.44 2.07
C SER A 225 5.56 9.08 1.48
N LEU A 226 6.15 8.20 2.30
CA LEU A 226 6.47 6.82 1.91
C LEU A 226 5.75 5.83 2.82
N THR A 227 5.13 4.81 2.24
CA THR A 227 4.51 3.69 2.96
C THR A 227 5.13 2.37 2.50
N TYR A 228 5.54 1.53 3.43
CA TYR A 228 6.17 0.24 3.14
C TYR A 228 5.95 -0.75 4.27
N GLU A 229 6.06 -2.05 3.98
CA GLU A 229 5.89 -3.12 4.98
C GLU A 229 7.24 -3.75 5.37
N GLN A 230 7.41 -4.10 6.64
CA GLN A 230 8.64 -4.72 7.14
C GLN A 230 8.40 -5.52 8.44
N TRP A 231 9.19 -6.59 8.61
CA TRP A 231 9.31 -7.28 9.89
C TRP A 231 10.17 -6.48 10.87
N LEU A 232 9.63 -6.22 12.06
CA LEU A 232 10.36 -5.65 13.19
C LEU A 232 10.36 -6.65 14.34
N GLU A 233 11.38 -6.54 15.19
CA GLU A 233 11.58 -7.42 16.34
C GLU A 233 11.44 -6.60 17.62
N TYR A 234 10.57 -7.05 18.52
CA TYR A 234 10.47 -6.54 19.87
C TYR A 234 11.68 -6.96 20.70
N LYS A 235 11.95 -6.25 21.79
CA LYS A 235 13.05 -6.58 22.73
C LYS A 235 13.02 -8.01 23.27
N ASP A 236 11.84 -8.60 23.40
CA ASP A 236 11.65 -9.98 23.87
C ASP A 236 11.92 -11.05 22.79
N GLY A 237 12.29 -10.63 21.57
CA GLY A 237 12.52 -11.50 20.41
C GLY A 237 11.26 -11.81 19.60
N ARG A 238 10.09 -11.29 20.01
CA ARG A 238 8.85 -11.44 19.22
C ARG A 238 9.00 -10.67 17.91
N LYS A 239 8.80 -11.35 16.79
CA LYS A 239 8.70 -10.72 15.47
C LYS A 239 7.27 -10.34 15.16
N ALA A 240 7.09 -9.14 14.64
CA ALA A 240 5.81 -8.61 14.20
C ALA A 240 5.96 -7.91 12.85
N TYR A 241 4.90 -7.96 12.05
CA TYR A 241 4.88 -7.38 10.72
C TYR A 241 4.21 -6.01 10.78
N PHE A 242 4.90 -4.99 10.31
CA PHE A 242 4.45 -3.60 10.39
C PHE A 242 4.28 -2.97 9.02
N GLU A 243 3.18 -2.24 8.85
CA GLU A 243 3.02 -1.23 7.81
C GLU A 243 3.56 0.10 8.36
N LEU A 244 4.66 0.58 7.78
CA LEU A 244 5.36 1.78 8.18
C LEU A 244 5.06 2.92 7.20
N ARG A 245 4.63 4.07 7.72
CA ARG A 245 4.40 5.29 6.96
C ARG A 245 5.26 6.42 7.49
N LYS A 246 5.99 7.10 6.61
CA LYS A 246 6.89 8.21 6.92
C LYS A 246 6.45 9.49 6.21
N LEU A 247 6.52 10.60 6.91
CA LEU A 247 6.07 11.92 6.46
C LEU A 247 7.12 12.98 6.82
N PRO A 248 7.45 13.93 5.92
CA PRO A 248 8.29 15.06 6.29
C PRO A 248 7.57 15.99 7.27
N PHE A 249 8.30 16.52 8.26
CA PHE A 249 7.80 17.41 9.30
C PHE A 249 8.39 18.81 9.17
N TYR A 250 7.56 19.85 9.24
CA TYR A 250 7.96 21.24 9.07
C TYR A 250 7.60 22.09 10.28
N SER A 251 8.42 23.12 10.52
CA SER A 251 8.12 24.22 11.42
C SER A 251 6.99 25.08 10.88
N ARG A 252 6.40 25.92 11.74
CA ARG A 252 5.40 26.93 11.36
C ARG A 252 5.88 27.87 10.26
N ASP A 253 7.20 28.10 10.18
CA ASP A 253 7.83 28.98 9.18
C ASP A 253 8.19 28.25 7.87
N GLY A 254 7.74 27.01 7.68
CA GLY A 254 7.99 26.21 6.47
C GLY A 254 9.37 25.54 6.41
N ARG A 255 10.23 25.73 7.40
CA ARG A 255 11.52 25.03 7.50
C ARG A 255 11.31 23.55 7.87
N ARG A 256 11.90 22.63 7.11
CA ARG A 256 11.88 21.19 7.44
C ARG A 256 12.63 20.95 8.76
N LEU A 257 11.98 20.28 9.70
CA LEU A 257 12.54 19.91 11.00
C LEU A 257 13.04 18.46 11.00
N GLY A 258 12.46 17.62 10.14
CA GLY A 258 12.81 16.21 10.03
C GLY A 258 11.66 15.39 9.45
N LEU A 259 11.38 14.23 10.04
CA LEU A 259 10.27 13.36 9.65
C LEU A 259 9.51 12.79 10.86
N VAL A 260 8.25 12.43 10.62
CA VAL A 260 7.40 11.65 11.53
C VAL A 260 7.16 10.29 10.90
N GLY A 261 7.33 9.22 11.68
CA GLY A 261 7.01 7.87 11.28
C GLY A 261 5.87 7.27 12.10
N PHE A 262 5.01 6.54 11.41
CA PHE A 262 3.90 5.76 11.95
C PHE A 262 4.13 4.28 11.61
N GLY A 263 3.82 3.36 12.51
CA GLY A 263 3.95 1.94 12.26
C GLY A 263 2.77 1.16 12.84
N ARG A 264 1.96 0.54 11.96
CA ARG A 264 0.82 -0.26 12.37
C ARG A 264 1.15 -1.74 12.31
N GLU A 265 0.96 -2.46 13.42
CA GLU A 265 1.12 -3.91 13.41
C GLU A 265 0.00 -4.55 12.58
N ILE A 266 0.37 -5.31 11.55
CA ILE A 266 -0.51 -6.03 10.64
C ILE A 266 -0.25 -7.55 10.66
N THR A 267 0.45 -8.05 11.69
CA THR A 267 0.83 -9.47 11.81
C THR A 267 -0.35 -10.43 11.71
N GLU A 268 -1.43 -10.20 12.46
CA GLU A 268 -2.62 -11.07 12.42
C GLU A 268 -3.31 -11.01 11.06
N ARG A 269 -3.50 -9.80 10.51
CA ARG A 269 -4.09 -9.60 9.19
C ARG A 269 -3.32 -10.36 8.13
N LYS A 270 -1.99 -10.29 8.16
CA LYS A 270 -1.13 -11.00 7.21
C LYS A 270 -1.22 -12.52 7.40
N ARG A 271 -1.22 -13.02 8.64
CA ARG A 271 -1.41 -14.46 8.93
C ARG A 271 -2.76 -14.98 8.43
N TYR A 272 -3.84 -14.23 8.63
CA TYR A 272 -5.15 -14.62 8.11
C TYR A 272 -5.18 -14.63 6.59
N GLN A 273 -4.57 -13.64 5.95
CA GLN A 273 -4.46 -13.59 4.50
C GLN A 273 -3.67 -14.79 3.96
N ASP A 274 -2.47 -15.05 4.52
CA ASP A 274 -1.63 -16.16 4.09
C ASP A 274 -2.30 -17.52 4.37
N ALA A 275 -3.03 -17.66 5.48
CA ALA A 275 -3.81 -18.86 5.79
C ALA A 275 -4.98 -19.06 4.81
N LEU A 276 -5.68 -17.99 4.44
CA LEU A 276 -6.76 -18.03 3.46
C LEU A 276 -6.22 -18.37 2.05
N GLU A 277 -5.10 -17.76 1.65
CA GLU A 277 -4.43 -18.05 0.38
C GLU A 277 -3.94 -19.49 0.34
N LYS A 278 -3.37 -19.99 1.44
CA LYS A 278 -2.96 -21.39 1.56
C LYS A 278 -4.16 -22.33 1.51
N ALA A 279 -5.22 -22.06 2.27
CA ALA A 279 -6.43 -22.88 2.27
C ALA A 279 -7.09 -22.92 0.88
N SER A 280 -7.09 -21.79 0.16
CA SER A 280 -7.51 -21.73 -1.24
C SER A 280 -6.58 -22.59 -2.10
N ARG A 281 -5.26 -22.33 -2.05
CA ARG A 281 -4.11 -23.22 -2.42
C ARG A 281 -4.50 -24.69 -2.46
N ASP A 282 -4.63 -25.22 -1.25
CA ASP A 282 -4.81 -26.62 -0.93
C ASP A 282 -6.15 -27.14 -1.44
N LYS A 283 -7.23 -26.35 -1.35
CA LYS A 283 -8.55 -26.71 -1.88
C LYS A 283 -8.49 -27.07 -3.37
N THR A 284 -7.80 -26.30 -4.20
CA THR A 284 -7.74 -26.61 -5.64
C THR A 284 -6.75 -27.68 -5.99
N ALA A 285 -5.61 -27.75 -5.29
CA ALA A 285 -4.72 -28.90 -5.45
C ALA A 285 -5.50 -30.20 -5.19
N PHE A 286 -6.33 -30.21 -4.14
CA PHE A 286 -7.22 -31.31 -3.82
C PHE A 286 -8.28 -31.58 -4.92
N ILE A 287 -8.99 -30.56 -5.42
CA ILE A 287 -9.97 -30.75 -6.52
C ILE A 287 -9.31 -31.26 -7.80
N SER A 288 -8.13 -30.74 -8.15
CA SER A 288 -7.37 -31.17 -9.33
C SER A 288 -6.92 -32.62 -9.21
N THR A 289 -6.38 -33.02 -8.06
CA THR A 289 -5.97 -34.40 -7.80
C THR A 289 -7.17 -35.34 -7.83
N ILE A 290 -8.26 -35.02 -7.11
CA ILE A 290 -9.47 -35.83 -7.12
C ILE A 290 -10.02 -36.00 -8.53
N SER A 291 -10.04 -34.95 -9.33
CA SER A 291 -10.56 -35.07 -10.68
C SER A 291 -9.69 -35.96 -11.56
N HIS A 292 -8.37 -35.97 -11.38
CA HIS A 292 -7.48 -36.90 -12.08
C HIS A 292 -7.72 -38.35 -11.63
N GLU A 293 -7.81 -38.57 -10.32
CA GLU A 293 -8.07 -39.88 -9.70
C GLU A 293 -9.45 -40.46 -10.07
N LEU A 294 -10.45 -39.61 -10.32
CA LEU A 294 -11.79 -40.04 -10.74
C LEU A 294 -11.91 -40.20 -12.26
N ARG A 295 -11.13 -39.46 -13.06
CA ARG A 295 -11.13 -39.58 -14.52
C ARG A 295 -10.56 -40.91 -15.00
N THR A 296 -9.51 -41.40 -14.36
CA THR A 296 -8.84 -42.68 -14.72
C THR A 296 -9.78 -43.89 -14.67
N PRO A 297 -10.47 -44.20 -13.55
CA PRO A 297 -11.41 -45.32 -13.49
C PRO A 297 -12.62 -45.09 -14.40
N LEU A 298 -13.06 -43.84 -14.56
CA LEU A 298 -14.19 -43.51 -15.40
C LEU A 298 -13.92 -43.74 -16.89
N ASN A 299 -12.75 -43.35 -17.38
CA ASN A 299 -12.31 -43.65 -18.74
C ASN A 299 -12.22 -45.17 -18.98
N GLY A 300 -11.83 -45.95 -17.95
CA GLY A 300 -11.90 -47.40 -17.98
C GLY A 300 -13.33 -47.93 -18.15
N ILE A 301 -14.30 -47.40 -17.40
CA ILE A 301 -15.73 -47.78 -17.51
C ILE A 301 -16.29 -47.38 -18.89
N VAL A 302 -15.97 -46.19 -19.40
CA VAL A 302 -16.38 -45.74 -20.73
C VAL A 302 -15.78 -46.62 -21.83
N GLY A 303 -14.49 -46.95 -21.74
CA GLY A 303 -13.80 -47.82 -22.69
C GLY A 303 -14.35 -49.25 -22.71
N LEU A 304 -14.49 -49.87 -21.53
CA LEU A 304 -15.03 -51.23 -21.40
C LEU A 304 -16.48 -51.33 -21.84
N SER A 305 -17.33 -50.34 -21.48
CA SER A 305 -18.72 -50.30 -21.93
C SER A 305 -18.82 -50.14 -23.45
N ARG A 306 -17.95 -49.33 -24.08
CA ARG A 306 -17.89 -49.19 -25.54
C ARG A 306 -17.46 -50.48 -26.24
N MET A 307 -16.41 -51.15 -25.75
CA MET A 307 -15.97 -52.44 -26.29
C MET A 307 -17.06 -53.52 -26.17
N LEU A 308 -17.78 -53.56 -25.05
CA LEU A 308 -18.87 -54.51 -24.86
C LEU A 308 -20.06 -54.22 -25.79
N LEU A 309 -20.38 -52.95 -26.05
CA LEU A 309 -21.43 -52.55 -27.00
C LEU A 309 -21.17 -53.01 -28.44
N GLU A 310 -19.91 -53.29 -28.81
CA GLU A 310 -19.52 -53.82 -30.12
C GLU A 310 -19.60 -55.36 -30.22
N THR A 311 -19.93 -56.04 -29.10
CA THR A 311 -20.10 -57.51 -29.07
C THR A 311 -21.54 -57.95 -29.36
N ARG A 312 -21.76 -59.25 -29.55
CA ARG A 312 -23.12 -59.81 -29.68
C ARG A 312 -23.80 -59.87 -28.31
N LEU A 313 -24.79 -59.01 -28.11
CA LEU A 313 -25.55 -58.85 -26.86
C LEU A 313 -27.04 -59.18 -27.06
N SER A 314 -27.73 -59.60 -26.00
CA SER A 314 -29.20 -59.63 -25.99
C SER A 314 -29.78 -58.22 -25.88
N GLU A 315 -31.06 -58.02 -26.25
CA GLU A 315 -31.73 -56.70 -26.12
C GLU A 315 -31.67 -56.15 -24.69
N GLU A 316 -31.83 -57.01 -23.68
CA GLU A 316 -31.77 -56.62 -22.26
C GLU A 316 -30.35 -56.19 -21.85
N GLN A 317 -29.33 -56.94 -22.28
CA GLN A 317 -27.91 -56.62 -22.04
C GLN A 317 -27.48 -55.33 -22.75
N LEU A 318 -27.96 -55.11 -23.98
CA LEU A 318 -27.73 -53.88 -24.74
C LEU A 318 -28.32 -52.67 -24.01
N GLY A 319 -29.51 -52.81 -23.42
CA GLY A 319 -30.15 -51.78 -22.59
C GLY A 319 -29.33 -51.43 -21.34
N TYR A 320 -28.86 -52.43 -20.59
CA TYR A 320 -28.01 -52.20 -19.42
C TYR A 320 -26.68 -51.55 -19.79
N LEU A 321 -26.02 -52.02 -20.85
CA LEU A 321 -24.73 -51.48 -21.30
C LEU A 321 -24.83 -50.04 -21.82
N ARG A 322 -25.89 -49.70 -22.57
CA ARG A 322 -26.15 -48.32 -22.98
C ARG A 322 -26.35 -47.40 -21.77
N THR A 323 -27.08 -47.87 -20.76
CA THR A 323 -27.32 -47.10 -19.53
C THR A 323 -26.02 -46.86 -18.75
N ILE A 324 -25.17 -47.89 -18.61
CA ILE A 324 -23.85 -47.77 -17.97
C ILE A 324 -22.96 -46.79 -18.74
N HIS A 325 -22.92 -46.90 -20.07
CA HIS A 325 -22.11 -46.06 -20.93
C HIS A 325 -22.51 -44.57 -20.84
N VAL A 326 -23.81 -44.29 -20.96
CA VAL A 326 -24.35 -42.93 -20.84
C VAL A 326 -24.09 -42.36 -19.43
N SER A 327 -24.26 -43.18 -18.39
CA SER A 327 -24.01 -42.75 -17.00
C SER A 327 -22.54 -42.40 -16.78
N ALA A 328 -21.61 -43.19 -17.33
CA ALA A 328 -20.18 -42.95 -17.21
C ALA A 328 -19.73 -41.70 -17.98
N ILE A 329 -20.24 -41.47 -19.19
CA ILE A 329 -19.99 -40.23 -19.96
C ILE A 329 -20.54 -39.02 -19.22
N THR A 330 -21.77 -39.12 -18.70
CA THR A 330 -22.42 -38.03 -17.97
C THR A 330 -21.58 -37.63 -16.77
N LEU A 331 -21.14 -38.60 -15.96
CA LEU A 331 -20.29 -38.36 -14.80
C LEU A 331 -18.96 -37.69 -15.18
N GLY A 332 -18.40 -38.00 -16.36
CA GLY A 332 -17.15 -37.41 -16.84
C GLY A 332 -17.31 -35.94 -17.18
N ASN A 333 -18.44 -35.59 -17.79
CA ASN A 333 -18.81 -34.21 -18.03
C ASN A 333 -19.01 -33.43 -16.73
N ILE A 334 -19.62 -34.04 -15.69
CA ILE A 334 -19.75 -33.40 -14.36
C ILE A 334 -18.39 -33.05 -13.77
N PHE A 335 -17.41 -33.96 -13.83
CA PHE A 335 -16.07 -33.69 -13.32
C PHE A 335 -15.35 -32.58 -14.08
N ASN A 336 -15.45 -32.57 -15.40
CA ASN A 336 -14.87 -31.51 -16.21
C ASN A 336 -15.51 -30.15 -15.89
N ASP A 337 -16.83 -30.09 -15.71
CA ASP A 337 -17.51 -28.84 -15.34
C ASP A 337 -17.14 -28.34 -13.93
N ILE A 338 -16.92 -29.24 -12.96
CA ILE A 338 -16.43 -28.88 -11.61
C ILE A 338 -15.00 -28.31 -11.68
N ILE A 339 -14.13 -28.87 -12.51
CA ILE A 339 -12.78 -28.30 -12.74
C ILE A 339 -12.90 -26.92 -13.37
N ASP A 340 -13.73 -26.78 -14.40
CA ASP A 340 -13.89 -25.51 -15.10
C ASP A 340 -14.46 -24.43 -14.17
N MET A 341 -15.35 -24.80 -13.24
CA MET A 341 -15.80 -23.92 -12.16
C MET A 341 -14.63 -23.48 -11.25
N ASP A 342 -13.84 -24.42 -10.71
CA ASP A 342 -12.73 -24.10 -9.80
C ASP A 342 -11.63 -23.26 -10.49
N LYS A 343 -11.42 -23.46 -11.80
CA LYS A 343 -10.58 -22.60 -12.64
C LYS A 343 -11.18 -21.20 -12.81
N SER A 344 -12.50 -21.09 -12.98
CA SER A 344 -13.21 -19.83 -13.21
C SER A 344 -13.31 -18.91 -11.99
N ASP A 345 -13.24 -19.48 -10.77
CA ASP A 345 -13.21 -18.71 -9.52
C ASP A 345 -11.81 -18.15 -9.22
N ARG A 346 -10.75 -18.66 -9.87
CA ARG A 346 -9.34 -18.38 -9.54
C ARG A 346 -8.63 -17.37 -10.42
N SER A 347 -9.18 -17.08 -11.60
CA SER A 347 -8.57 -16.14 -12.52
C SER A 347 -9.66 -15.20 -13.00
N ARG A 348 -9.36 -13.90 -13.13
CA ARG A 348 -10.11 -13.08 -14.07
C ARG A 348 -10.12 -13.90 -15.36
N LEU A 349 -11.30 -14.29 -15.85
CA LEU A 349 -11.43 -14.87 -17.19
C LEU A 349 -10.90 -13.80 -18.15
N GLU A 350 -9.61 -13.86 -18.45
CA GLU A 350 -8.96 -12.96 -19.39
C GLU A 350 -9.23 -13.53 -20.77
N LEU A 351 -10.06 -12.81 -21.54
CA LEU A 351 -10.23 -13.10 -22.95
C LEU A 351 -8.92 -12.81 -23.66
N MET A 352 -8.55 -13.67 -24.61
CA MET A 352 -7.43 -13.44 -25.51
C MET A 352 -7.97 -13.19 -26.92
N PRO A 353 -8.54 -12.01 -27.21
CA PRO A 353 -9.15 -11.74 -28.49
C PRO A 353 -8.09 -11.62 -29.58
N GLN A 354 -8.18 -12.50 -30.59
CA GLN A 354 -7.26 -12.61 -31.72
C GLN A 354 -8.00 -12.33 -33.04
N PRO A 355 -7.31 -11.87 -34.11
CA PRO A 355 -7.90 -11.81 -35.44
C PRO A 355 -8.38 -13.20 -35.90
N LEU A 356 -9.66 -13.31 -36.23
CA LEU A 356 -10.33 -14.53 -36.68
C LEU A 356 -10.90 -14.33 -38.07
N ASP A 357 -10.56 -15.21 -39.01
CA ASP A 357 -11.26 -15.35 -40.29
C ASP A 357 -12.68 -15.90 -40.01
N PHE A 358 -13.66 -15.00 -40.09
CA PHE A 358 -15.02 -15.30 -39.65
C PHE A 358 -15.77 -16.26 -40.61
N PRO A 359 -15.65 -16.12 -41.95
CA PRO A 359 -16.23 -17.09 -42.88
C PRO A 359 -15.68 -18.52 -42.71
N ASP A 360 -14.36 -18.67 -42.51
CA ASP A 360 -13.74 -19.98 -42.25
C ASP A 360 -14.26 -20.57 -40.93
N PHE A 361 -14.36 -19.76 -39.88
CA PHE A 361 -14.90 -20.16 -38.58
C PHE A 361 -16.36 -20.64 -38.67
N VAL A 362 -17.23 -19.88 -39.35
CA VAL A 362 -18.64 -20.27 -39.53
C VAL A 362 -18.75 -21.58 -40.31
N SER A 363 -17.94 -21.76 -41.36
CA SER A 363 -17.92 -23.01 -42.14
C SER A 363 -17.39 -24.20 -41.31
N GLU A 364 -16.48 -23.96 -40.37
CA GLU A 364 -16.03 -24.98 -39.43
C GLU A 364 -17.15 -25.41 -38.45
N ILE A 365 -17.88 -24.44 -37.90
CA ILE A 365 -19.05 -24.71 -37.03
C ILE A 365 -20.13 -25.47 -37.79
N GLU A 366 -20.38 -25.13 -39.06
CA GLU A 366 -21.32 -25.83 -39.94
C GLU A 366 -20.99 -27.32 -40.07
N ASN A 367 -19.74 -27.64 -40.44
CA ASN A 367 -19.29 -29.02 -40.67
C ASN A 367 -19.41 -29.89 -39.41
N ILE A 368 -19.01 -29.35 -38.25
CA ILE A 368 -19.03 -30.10 -36.99
C ILE A 368 -20.46 -30.30 -36.49
N SER A 369 -21.29 -29.25 -36.56
CA SER A 369 -22.68 -29.32 -36.12
C SER A 369 -23.50 -30.27 -36.99
N ALA A 370 -23.26 -30.29 -38.31
CA ALA A 370 -23.87 -31.24 -39.23
C ALA A 370 -23.54 -32.70 -38.85
N LEU A 371 -22.28 -32.98 -38.49
CA LEU A 371 -21.86 -34.31 -38.07
C LEU A 371 -22.57 -34.76 -36.77
N MET A 372 -22.70 -33.85 -35.79
CA MET A 372 -23.38 -34.13 -34.52
C MET A 372 -24.88 -34.44 -34.70
N ALA A 373 -25.55 -33.67 -35.55
CA ALA A 373 -26.95 -33.88 -35.89
C ALA A 373 -27.15 -35.20 -36.68
N GLN A 374 -26.27 -35.49 -37.65
CA GLN A 374 -26.34 -36.70 -38.46
C GLN A 374 -26.21 -37.98 -37.61
N GLN A 375 -25.33 -37.98 -36.61
CA GLN A 375 -25.18 -39.12 -35.68
C GLN A 375 -26.47 -39.43 -34.90
N ASN A 376 -27.33 -38.43 -34.70
CA ASN A 376 -28.62 -38.56 -34.03
C ASN A 376 -29.80 -38.62 -35.02
N GLY A 377 -29.54 -38.71 -36.33
CA GLY A 377 -30.56 -38.78 -37.38
C GLY A 377 -31.37 -37.50 -37.58
N LEU A 378 -30.87 -36.35 -37.13
CA LEU A 378 -31.51 -35.04 -37.27
C LEU A 378 -31.06 -34.34 -38.55
N ARG A 379 -31.91 -33.49 -39.12
CA ARG A 379 -31.53 -32.59 -40.22
C ARG A 379 -30.82 -31.37 -39.65
N PHE A 380 -29.71 -30.96 -40.25
CA PHE A 380 -29.00 -29.74 -39.88
C PHE A 380 -28.92 -28.79 -41.07
N THR A 381 -29.14 -27.50 -40.81
CA THR A 381 -28.98 -26.41 -41.76
C THR A 381 -28.27 -25.24 -41.10
N LEU A 382 -27.40 -24.55 -41.85
CA LEU A 382 -26.80 -23.29 -41.43
C LEU A 382 -27.07 -22.22 -42.49
N ASP A 383 -27.81 -21.18 -42.10
CA ASP A 383 -28.19 -20.09 -42.98
C ASP A 383 -27.40 -18.82 -42.64
N ARG A 384 -26.88 -18.14 -43.68
CA ARG A 384 -26.14 -16.87 -43.55
C ARG A 384 -27.05 -15.76 -44.06
N LEU A 385 -27.57 -14.93 -43.16
CA LEU A 385 -28.57 -13.90 -43.52
C LEU A 385 -27.96 -12.62 -44.10
N THR A 386 -26.73 -12.30 -43.71
CA THR A 386 -26.00 -11.11 -44.17
C THR A 386 -24.61 -11.49 -44.67
N ASP A 387 -23.95 -10.55 -45.36
CA ASP A 387 -22.55 -10.69 -45.73
C ASP A 387 -21.67 -10.68 -44.48
N LEU A 388 -20.90 -11.76 -44.30
CA LEU A 388 -20.06 -11.94 -43.12
C LEU A 388 -18.80 -11.05 -43.22
N PRO A 389 -18.37 -10.41 -42.13
CA PRO A 389 -17.13 -9.65 -42.10
C PRO A 389 -15.95 -10.57 -42.40
N PRO A 390 -14.92 -10.12 -43.16
CA PRO A 390 -13.82 -10.97 -43.55
C PRO A 390 -12.95 -11.40 -42.36
N ALA A 391 -12.78 -10.52 -41.36
CA ALA A 391 -12.15 -10.88 -40.10
C ALA A 391 -12.69 -10.06 -38.92
N VAL A 392 -12.72 -10.69 -37.74
CA VAL A 392 -13.16 -10.07 -36.47
C VAL A 392 -12.16 -10.39 -35.38
N LYS A 393 -11.98 -9.48 -34.40
CA LYS A 393 -11.09 -9.72 -33.26
C LYS A 393 -11.86 -10.31 -32.09
N VAL A 394 -11.81 -11.63 -31.92
CA VAL A 394 -12.58 -12.37 -30.90
C VAL A 394 -11.77 -13.53 -30.33
N ASP A 395 -12.11 -14.00 -29.13
CA ASP A 395 -11.56 -15.24 -28.58
C ASP A 395 -12.28 -16.44 -29.22
N ALA A 396 -11.69 -16.96 -30.30
CA ALA A 396 -12.27 -18.05 -31.09
C ALA A 396 -12.52 -19.33 -30.29
N THR A 397 -11.69 -19.59 -29.26
CA THR A 397 -11.84 -20.78 -28.42
C THR A 397 -13.08 -20.69 -27.54
N ARG A 398 -13.30 -19.52 -26.93
CA ARG A 398 -14.48 -19.27 -26.09
C ARG A 398 -15.75 -19.15 -26.90
N LEU A 399 -15.70 -18.52 -28.08
CA LEU A 399 -16.84 -18.46 -28.98
C LEU A 399 -17.27 -19.86 -29.44
N ARG A 400 -16.32 -20.71 -29.83
CA ARG A 400 -16.57 -22.11 -30.18
C ARG A 400 -17.21 -22.89 -29.03
N GLN A 401 -16.74 -22.68 -27.80
CA GLN A 401 -17.30 -23.31 -26.60
C GLN A 401 -18.78 -22.96 -26.39
N ILE A 402 -19.15 -21.69 -26.58
CA ILE A 402 -20.56 -21.24 -26.50
C ILE A 402 -21.40 -21.96 -27.56
N LEU A 403 -21.00 -21.89 -28.83
CA LEU A 403 -21.77 -22.44 -29.95
C LEU A 403 -21.91 -23.96 -29.85
N TRP A 404 -20.83 -24.67 -29.51
CA TRP A 404 -20.89 -26.12 -29.29
C TRP A 404 -21.82 -26.53 -28.16
N ASN A 405 -21.85 -25.77 -27.07
CA ASN A 405 -22.75 -26.08 -25.96
C ASN A 405 -24.22 -25.88 -26.36
N LEU A 406 -24.54 -24.83 -27.12
CA LEU A 406 -25.90 -24.57 -27.59
C LEU A 406 -26.35 -25.60 -28.63
N VAL A 407 -25.53 -25.87 -29.66
CA VAL A 407 -25.82 -26.89 -30.68
C VAL A 407 -25.91 -28.29 -30.05
N GLY A 408 -25.03 -28.60 -29.10
CA GLY A 408 -25.07 -29.85 -28.34
C GLY A 408 -26.37 -30.01 -27.55
N ASN A 409 -26.88 -28.93 -26.96
CA ASN A 409 -28.20 -28.94 -26.31
C ASN A 409 -29.33 -29.11 -27.32
N ALA A 410 -29.32 -28.38 -28.44
CA ALA A 410 -30.32 -28.49 -29.50
C ALA A 410 -30.44 -29.93 -30.03
N VAL A 411 -29.32 -30.58 -30.34
CA VAL A 411 -29.26 -31.98 -30.80
C VAL A 411 -29.78 -32.94 -29.72
N LYS A 412 -29.44 -32.70 -28.46
CA LYS A 412 -29.81 -33.56 -27.34
C LYS A 412 -31.29 -33.48 -26.97
N PHE A 413 -31.90 -32.31 -27.08
CA PHE A 413 -33.31 -32.09 -26.72
C PHE A 413 -34.28 -32.29 -27.90
N THR A 414 -33.76 -32.56 -29.10
CA THR A 414 -34.54 -32.89 -30.29
C THR A 414 -34.46 -34.40 -30.58
N LYS A 415 -35.56 -35.13 -30.39
CA LYS A 415 -35.61 -36.59 -30.69
C LYS A 415 -35.73 -36.88 -32.19
N GLN A 416 -36.54 -36.10 -32.90
CA GLN A 416 -36.76 -36.18 -34.35
C GLN A 416 -37.06 -34.77 -34.85
N GLY A 417 -36.53 -34.40 -36.02
CA GLY A 417 -36.74 -33.07 -36.59
C GLY A 417 -35.45 -32.45 -37.10
N ALA A 418 -35.28 -31.16 -36.83
CA ALA A 418 -34.15 -30.39 -37.34
C ALA A 418 -33.54 -29.47 -36.29
N VAL A 419 -32.26 -29.15 -36.49
CA VAL A 419 -31.55 -28.07 -35.81
C VAL A 419 -31.12 -27.09 -36.88
N ASN A 420 -31.52 -25.83 -36.75
CA ASN A 420 -31.16 -24.75 -37.67
C ASN A 420 -30.25 -23.76 -36.96
N VAL A 421 -29.16 -23.36 -37.61
CA VAL A 421 -28.27 -22.31 -37.10
C VAL A 421 -28.28 -21.15 -38.07
N THR A 422 -28.66 -19.97 -37.60
CA THR A 422 -28.66 -18.77 -38.42
C THR A 422 -27.56 -17.84 -37.95
N VAL A 423 -26.78 -17.32 -38.89
CA VAL A 423 -25.71 -16.35 -38.61
C VAL A 423 -26.01 -15.06 -39.34
N SER A 424 -25.98 -13.96 -38.59
CA SER A 424 -26.07 -12.60 -39.11
C SER A 424 -25.01 -11.72 -38.47
N CYS A 425 -24.62 -10.68 -39.21
CA CYS A 425 -23.69 -9.66 -38.79
C CYS A 425 -24.14 -8.31 -39.34
N ASP A 426 -24.19 -7.31 -38.46
CA ASP A 426 -24.30 -5.90 -38.81
C ASP A 426 -23.00 -5.19 -38.42
N ILE A 427 -22.49 -4.32 -39.30
CA ILE A 427 -21.23 -3.60 -39.08
C ILE A 427 -21.54 -2.12 -38.89
N GLU A 428 -21.24 -1.58 -37.72
CA GLU A 428 -21.39 -0.16 -37.37
C GLU A 428 -20.10 0.34 -36.71
N ASP A 429 -19.56 1.49 -37.14
CA ASP A 429 -18.39 2.16 -36.52
C ASP A 429 -17.19 1.23 -36.18
N ASP A 430 -16.74 0.42 -37.16
CA ASP A 430 -15.66 -0.57 -37.03
C ASP A 430 -15.92 -1.70 -36.00
N MET A 431 -17.16 -1.87 -35.55
CA MET A 431 -17.62 -2.96 -34.70
C MET A 431 -18.59 -3.86 -35.48
N ALA A 432 -18.33 -5.17 -35.44
CA ALA A 432 -19.25 -6.20 -35.92
C ALA A 432 -20.15 -6.66 -34.78
N HIS A 433 -21.44 -6.44 -34.95
CA HIS A 433 -22.50 -6.99 -34.12
C HIS A 433 -22.91 -8.35 -34.69
N LEU A 434 -22.37 -9.41 -34.10
CA LEU A 434 -22.61 -10.79 -34.52
C LEU A 434 -23.82 -11.35 -33.77
N GLN A 435 -24.69 -12.03 -34.51
CA GLN A 435 -25.82 -12.75 -33.95
C GLN A 435 -25.86 -14.18 -34.49
N PHE A 436 -25.90 -15.13 -33.56
CA PHE A 436 -26.10 -16.56 -33.85
C PHE A 436 -27.42 -17.01 -33.22
N ASP A 437 -28.35 -17.50 -34.03
CA ASP A 437 -29.59 -18.11 -33.58
C ASP A 437 -29.49 -19.62 -33.75
N VAL A 438 -29.63 -20.37 -32.66
CA VAL A 438 -29.63 -21.83 -32.65
C VAL A 438 -31.03 -22.30 -32.32
N GLU A 439 -31.75 -22.72 -33.35
CA GLU A 439 -33.14 -23.16 -33.30
C GLU A 439 -33.21 -24.69 -33.33
N ASP A 440 -33.98 -25.27 -32.42
CA ASP A 440 -34.23 -26.70 -32.32
C ASP A 440 -35.74 -26.97 -32.35
N SER A 441 -36.16 -28.04 -33.03
CA SER A 441 -37.57 -28.48 -33.06
C SER A 441 -37.89 -29.48 -31.94
N GLY A 442 -37.26 -29.32 -30.78
CA GLY A 442 -37.32 -30.24 -29.66
C GLY A 442 -38.50 -30.01 -28.72
N VAL A 443 -38.34 -30.40 -27.46
CA VAL A 443 -39.43 -30.36 -26.45
C VAL A 443 -39.82 -28.94 -26.01
N GLY A 444 -38.96 -27.95 -26.24
CA GLY A 444 -39.14 -26.58 -25.76
C GLY A 444 -39.03 -26.42 -24.24
N ILE A 445 -39.10 -25.18 -23.78
CA ILE A 445 -38.85 -24.74 -22.39
C ILE A 445 -40.04 -23.89 -21.91
N PRO A 446 -40.69 -24.25 -20.79
CA PRO A 446 -41.78 -23.47 -20.21
C PRO A 446 -41.36 -22.02 -19.92
N GLN A 447 -42.26 -21.07 -20.17
CA GLN A 447 -42.00 -19.64 -19.98
C GLN A 447 -41.57 -19.29 -18.54
N GLU A 448 -42.09 -20.00 -17.54
CA GLU A 448 -41.70 -19.81 -16.12
C GLU A 448 -40.29 -20.31 -15.77
N GLU A 449 -39.66 -21.06 -16.67
CA GLU A 449 -38.35 -21.69 -16.49
C GLU A 449 -37.24 -20.99 -17.29
N GLN A 450 -37.57 -20.24 -18.34
CA GLN A 450 -36.62 -19.60 -19.27
C GLN A 450 -35.65 -18.62 -18.59
N ASP A 451 -36.07 -17.92 -17.54
CA ASP A 451 -35.15 -17.05 -16.78
C ASP A 451 -34.19 -17.84 -15.88
N LYS A 452 -34.59 -19.04 -15.45
CA LYS A 452 -33.89 -19.85 -14.46
C LYS A 452 -32.85 -20.77 -15.07
N ILE A 453 -32.99 -21.15 -16.35
CA ILE A 453 -32.04 -22.06 -17.03
C ILE A 453 -30.60 -21.53 -17.10
N PHE A 454 -30.41 -20.21 -16.95
CA PHE A 454 -29.08 -19.59 -16.90
C PHE A 454 -28.48 -19.56 -15.48
N ALA A 455 -29.22 -19.98 -14.46
CA ALA A 455 -28.68 -20.14 -13.11
C ALA A 455 -27.83 -21.41 -13.03
N MET A 456 -26.70 -21.33 -12.30
CA MET A 456 -25.84 -22.49 -12.10
C MET A 456 -26.59 -23.61 -11.38
N TYR A 457 -26.40 -24.85 -11.86
CA TYR A 457 -27.02 -26.08 -11.35
C TYR A 457 -28.54 -26.17 -11.55
N TYR A 458 -29.12 -25.28 -12.36
CA TYR A 458 -30.55 -25.31 -12.63
C TYR A 458 -30.88 -26.31 -13.74
N GLN A 459 -31.95 -27.07 -13.55
CA GLN A 459 -32.48 -28.04 -14.51
C GLN A 459 -34.00 -28.00 -14.49
N VAL A 460 -34.60 -27.94 -15.69
CA VAL A 460 -36.05 -27.95 -15.86
C VAL A 460 -36.59 -29.34 -15.54
N LYS A 461 -37.59 -29.42 -14.66
CA LYS A 461 -38.24 -30.68 -14.29
C LYS A 461 -39.48 -30.90 -15.16
N GLN A 462 -39.42 -31.80 -16.15
CA GLN A 462 -40.61 -32.20 -16.92
C GLN A 462 -40.71 -33.72 -17.13
N GLY A 463 -41.86 -34.29 -16.72
CA GLY A 463 -42.54 -35.46 -17.32
C GLY A 463 -41.92 -36.86 -17.21
N GLU A 464 -42.78 -37.91 -17.26
CA GLU A 464 -42.48 -39.35 -17.01
C GLU A 464 -41.46 -40.04 -17.95
N ASP A 465 -40.94 -39.35 -18.97
CA ASP A 465 -39.86 -39.85 -19.83
C ASP A 465 -38.50 -39.43 -19.24
N ASN A 466 -37.81 -40.37 -18.57
CA ASN A 466 -36.47 -40.23 -17.98
C ASN A 466 -35.33 -39.81 -18.95
N LEU A 467 -35.62 -39.35 -20.17
CA LEU A 467 -34.64 -38.80 -21.10
C LEU A 467 -34.12 -37.41 -20.70
N HIS A 468 -34.72 -36.75 -19.70
CA HIS A 468 -34.53 -35.31 -19.46
C HIS A 468 -33.65 -34.94 -18.24
N ALA A 469 -32.93 -35.87 -17.62
CA ALA A 469 -32.05 -35.61 -16.47
C ALA A 469 -30.55 -35.81 -16.75
N VAL A 470 -30.12 -35.67 -18.01
CA VAL A 470 -28.71 -35.80 -18.38
C VAL A 470 -28.15 -34.40 -18.54
N GLY A 471 -27.23 -33.94 -17.71
CA GLY A 471 -26.64 -32.61 -17.76
C GLY A 471 -26.27 -32.11 -16.36
N THR A 472 -25.43 -31.08 -16.26
CA THR A 472 -24.96 -30.53 -14.96
C THR A 472 -25.67 -29.26 -14.54
N GLY A 473 -26.38 -28.61 -15.47
CA GLY A 473 -26.94 -27.27 -15.28
C GLY A 473 -25.89 -26.16 -15.22
N ILE A 474 -24.65 -26.43 -15.66
CA ILE A 474 -23.53 -25.46 -15.59
C ILE A 474 -23.25 -24.82 -16.97
N GLY A 475 -23.31 -25.61 -18.04
CA GLY A 475 -22.89 -25.18 -19.38
C GLY A 475 -23.54 -23.88 -19.88
N LEU A 476 -24.86 -23.72 -19.69
CA LEU A 476 -25.58 -22.53 -20.15
C LEU A 476 -25.21 -21.27 -19.37
N ALA A 477 -25.02 -21.40 -18.05
CA ALA A 477 -24.57 -20.32 -17.18
C ALA A 477 -23.15 -19.84 -17.54
N VAL A 478 -22.24 -20.79 -17.81
CA VAL A 478 -20.87 -20.50 -18.28
C VAL A 478 -20.89 -19.83 -19.66
N SER A 479 -21.70 -20.34 -20.59
CA SER A 479 -21.82 -19.79 -21.93
C SER A 479 -22.29 -18.34 -21.90
N ARG A 480 -23.30 -18.03 -21.08
CA ARG A 480 -23.81 -16.65 -20.92
C ARG A 480 -22.78 -15.73 -20.27
N LYS A 481 -22.01 -16.23 -19.29
CA LYS A 481 -20.90 -15.46 -18.68
C LYS A 481 -19.81 -15.14 -19.71
N LEU A 482 -19.45 -16.09 -20.57
CA LEU A 482 -18.46 -15.89 -21.64
C LEU A 482 -18.95 -14.88 -22.70
N ALA A 483 -20.21 -14.96 -23.12
CA ALA A 483 -20.81 -14.00 -24.04
C ALA A 483 -20.76 -12.56 -23.48
N ARG A 484 -21.08 -12.39 -22.19
CA ARG A 484 -21.00 -11.08 -21.49
C ARG A 484 -19.59 -10.52 -21.42
N LEU A 485 -18.57 -11.36 -21.26
CA LEU A 485 -17.18 -10.93 -21.32
C LEU A 485 -16.81 -10.44 -22.73
N MET A 486 -17.41 -11.00 -23.77
CA MET A 486 -17.22 -10.60 -25.18
C MET A 486 -18.21 -9.50 -25.62
N ASN A 487 -18.66 -8.65 -24.68
CA ASN A 487 -19.61 -7.55 -24.92
C ASN A 487 -20.92 -7.99 -25.59
N GLY A 488 -21.47 -9.11 -25.12
CA GLY A 488 -22.69 -9.73 -25.65
C GLY A 488 -23.63 -10.27 -24.57
N ASP A 489 -24.65 -11.02 -24.97
CA ASP A 489 -25.46 -11.85 -24.06
C ASP A 489 -26.05 -13.06 -24.80
N ILE A 490 -26.58 -14.02 -24.04
CA ILE A 490 -27.36 -15.14 -24.57
C ILE A 490 -28.79 -15.03 -24.05
N THR A 491 -29.76 -15.08 -24.97
CA THR A 491 -31.20 -15.10 -24.69
C THR A 491 -31.84 -16.36 -25.25
N VAL A 492 -33.04 -16.67 -24.79
CA VAL A 492 -33.83 -17.81 -25.25
C VAL A 492 -35.26 -17.35 -25.54
N ASP A 493 -35.83 -17.87 -26.62
CA ASP A 493 -37.26 -17.83 -26.90
C ASP A 493 -37.71 -19.27 -27.18
N SER A 494 -38.79 -19.72 -26.54
CA SER A 494 -39.16 -21.14 -26.59
C SER A 494 -40.62 -21.37 -26.26
N GLU A 495 -41.23 -22.31 -26.99
CA GLU A 495 -42.58 -22.79 -26.75
C GLU A 495 -42.57 -24.31 -26.55
N VAL A 496 -43.30 -24.77 -25.53
CA VAL A 496 -43.35 -26.20 -25.18
C VAL A 496 -44.00 -26.99 -26.32
N GLY A 497 -43.25 -27.95 -26.88
CA GLY A 497 -43.67 -28.81 -27.98
C GLY A 497 -43.35 -28.30 -29.38
N GLU A 498 -42.96 -27.04 -29.53
CA GLU A 498 -42.54 -26.45 -30.81
C GLU A 498 -41.01 -26.30 -30.90
N GLY A 499 -40.32 -26.19 -29.75
CA GLY A 499 -38.87 -26.16 -29.69
C GLY A 499 -38.29 -24.94 -28.97
N SER A 500 -36.99 -24.69 -29.16
CA SER A 500 -36.29 -23.55 -28.53
C SER A 500 -35.38 -22.83 -29.53
N ASN A 501 -35.31 -21.51 -29.44
CA ASN A 501 -34.34 -20.69 -30.14
C ASN A 501 -33.43 -19.98 -29.13
N PHE A 502 -32.13 -20.27 -29.19
CA PHE A 502 -31.11 -19.59 -28.39
C PHE A 502 -30.36 -18.56 -29.25
N THR A 503 -30.49 -17.28 -28.88
CA THR A 503 -29.81 -16.19 -29.57
C THR A 503 -28.56 -15.77 -28.81
N VAL A 504 -27.40 -15.83 -29.45
CA VAL A 504 -26.12 -15.33 -28.96
C VAL A 504 -25.80 -14.04 -29.69
N THR A 505 -25.65 -12.96 -28.93
CA THR A 505 -25.23 -11.65 -29.46
C THR A 505 -23.83 -11.32 -28.99
N LEU A 506 -22.99 -10.75 -29.84
CA LEU A 506 -21.61 -10.36 -29.53
C LEU A 506 -21.28 -9.05 -30.27
N SER A 507 -20.51 -8.17 -29.63
CA SER A 507 -20.01 -6.95 -30.27
C SER A 507 -18.49 -6.96 -30.28
N VAL A 508 -17.89 -7.19 -31.44
CA VAL A 508 -16.45 -7.39 -31.60
C VAL A 508 -15.86 -6.45 -32.65
N PRO A 509 -14.62 -5.96 -32.47
CA PRO A 509 -13.99 -5.10 -33.48
C PRO A 509 -13.79 -5.85 -34.81
N VAL A 510 -14.12 -5.20 -35.94
CA VAL A 510 -13.73 -5.67 -37.27
C VAL A 510 -12.21 -5.46 -37.41
N CYS A 511 -11.53 -6.42 -38.00
CA CYS A 511 -10.12 -6.27 -38.34
C CYS A 511 -9.88 -6.55 -39.82
N ALA A 512 -8.75 -6.06 -40.34
CA ALA A 512 -8.35 -6.37 -41.70
C ALA A 512 -8.18 -7.89 -41.86
N PRO A 513 -8.63 -8.48 -42.99
CA PRO A 513 -8.39 -9.88 -43.27
C PRO A 513 -6.90 -10.17 -43.16
N VAL A 514 -6.54 -11.15 -42.35
CA VAL A 514 -5.20 -11.73 -42.36
C VAL A 514 -5.09 -12.43 -43.72
N SER A 515 -4.50 -11.74 -44.71
CA SER A 515 -4.30 -12.31 -46.05
C SER A 515 -3.32 -13.47 -45.94
N ASN A 516 -3.86 -14.67 -45.68
CA ASN A 516 -3.12 -15.91 -45.70
C ASN A 516 -3.39 -16.69 -47.01
N LYS A 517 -3.60 -15.95 -48.11
CA LYS A 517 -3.78 -16.48 -49.46
C LYS A 517 -2.90 -15.74 -50.47
N GLU A 518 -1.60 -15.84 -50.29
CA GLU A 518 -0.72 -16.02 -51.44
C GLU A 518 0.08 -17.31 -51.21
N LYS A 519 -0.32 -18.36 -51.93
CA LYS A 519 0.62 -19.43 -52.29
C LYS A 519 1.68 -18.79 -53.17
N VAL A 520 2.70 -18.21 -52.57
CA VAL A 520 3.92 -17.88 -53.30
C VAL A 520 4.73 -19.16 -53.35
N ASN A 521 4.67 -19.87 -54.48
CA ASN A 521 5.77 -20.71 -54.92
C ASN A 521 6.98 -19.80 -55.17
N ALA A 522 7.63 -19.33 -54.10
CA ALA A 522 8.96 -18.76 -54.20
C ALA A 522 9.90 -19.96 -54.17
N GLU A 523 10.59 -20.20 -55.27
CA GLU A 523 11.79 -21.03 -55.28
C GLU A 523 12.71 -20.51 -54.16
N GLN A 524 12.77 -21.23 -53.04
CA GLN A 524 13.67 -20.91 -51.94
C GLN A 524 15.11 -21.01 -52.47
N SER A 525 15.89 -19.95 -52.31
CA SER A 525 17.33 -20.02 -52.59
C SER A 525 17.96 -21.08 -51.68
N PRO A 526 18.76 -22.03 -52.21
CA PRO A 526 19.42 -23.03 -51.39
C PRO A 526 20.41 -22.35 -50.44
N LEU A 527 20.28 -22.61 -49.14
CA LEU A 527 21.18 -22.10 -48.10
C LEU A 527 22.26 -23.13 -47.78
N HIS A 528 23.44 -22.64 -47.39
CA HIS A 528 24.50 -23.46 -46.82
C HIS A 528 24.49 -23.35 -45.29
N ILE A 529 24.07 -24.43 -44.63
CA ILE A 529 23.77 -24.45 -43.19
C ILE A 529 24.85 -25.27 -42.48
N LEU A 530 25.44 -24.71 -41.41
CA LEU A 530 26.27 -25.48 -40.49
C LEU A 530 25.42 -25.94 -39.31
N LEU A 531 25.21 -27.25 -39.20
CA LEU A 531 24.53 -27.91 -38.09
C LEU A 531 25.55 -28.40 -37.06
N VAL A 532 25.43 -27.94 -35.82
CA VAL A 532 26.28 -28.36 -34.71
C VAL A 532 25.46 -29.18 -33.72
N GLU A 533 25.67 -30.50 -33.72
CA GLU A 533 24.90 -31.49 -32.98
C GLU A 533 25.77 -32.73 -32.74
N ASP A 534 25.78 -33.29 -31.54
CA ASP A 534 26.62 -34.43 -31.16
C ASP A 534 25.91 -35.79 -31.26
N ILE A 535 24.57 -35.80 -31.23
CA ILE A 535 23.77 -37.03 -31.30
C ILE A 535 23.50 -37.41 -32.76
N GLU A 536 24.08 -38.52 -33.21
CA GLU A 536 24.03 -38.98 -34.61
C GLU A 536 22.60 -39.15 -35.16
N LEU A 537 21.64 -39.55 -34.33
CA LEU A 537 20.24 -39.63 -34.74
C LEU A 537 19.64 -38.24 -35.02
N ASN A 538 19.94 -37.25 -34.18
CA ASN A 538 19.46 -35.88 -34.36
C ASN A 538 20.10 -35.26 -35.61
N ILE A 539 21.39 -35.51 -35.84
CA ILE A 539 22.10 -35.12 -37.06
C ILE A 539 21.37 -35.68 -38.27
N THR A 540 21.12 -36.99 -38.30
CA THR A 540 20.50 -37.66 -39.45
C THR A 540 19.11 -37.11 -39.75
N VAL A 541 18.28 -36.91 -38.72
CA VAL A 541 16.91 -36.37 -38.87
C VAL A 541 16.94 -34.92 -39.35
N ALA A 542 17.78 -34.07 -38.75
CA ALA A 542 17.90 -32.67 -39.11
C ALA A 542 18.47 -32.48 -40.52
N THR A 543 19.50 -33.25 -40.89
CA THR A 543 20.09 -33.21 -42.24
C THR A 543 19.08 -33.63 -43.29
N ASN A 544 18.39 -34.77 -43.12
CA ASN A 544 17.38 -35.22 -44.06
C ASN A 544 16.24 -34.19 -44.23
N LEU A 545 15.81 -33.56 -43.13
CA LEU A 545 14.81 -32.51 -43.16
C LEU A 545 15.29 -31.29 -43.96
N LEU A 546 16.47 -30.75 -43.64
CA LEU A 546 17.00 -29.55 -44.29
C LEU A 546 17.34 -29.79 -45.78
N GLU A 547 17.87 -30.96 -46.12
CA GLU A 547 18.13 -31.36 -47.50
C GLU A 547 16.84 -31.53 -48.31
N SER A 548 15.77 -32.08 -47.70
CA SER A 548 14.46 -32.18 -48.35
C SER A 548 13.80 -30.82 -48.61
N LEU A 549 14.15 -29.80 -47.83
CA LEU A 549 13.77 -28.40 -48.05
C LEU A 549 14.65 -27.69 -49.10
N GLY A 550 15.64 -28.39 -49.67
CA GLY A 550 16.50 -27.87 -50.73
C GLY A 550 17.74 -27.12 -50.22
N HIS A 551 18.14 -27.29 -48.96
CA HIS A 551 19.35 -26.70 -48.39
C HIS A 551 20.52 -27.69 -48.37
N SER A 552 21.74 -27.17 -48.30
CA SER A 552 22.96 -27.95 -48.09
C SER A 552 23.41 -27.86 -46.63
N VAL A 553 23.79 -28.99 -46.02
CA VAL A 553 24.12 -29.06 -44.59
C VAL A 553 25.51 -29.65 -44.38
N ASP A 554 26.39 -28.88 -43.73
CA ASP A 554 27.63 -29.40 -43.15
C ASP A 554 27.41 -29.65 -41.65
N VAL A 555 28.03 -30.71 -41.11
CA VAL A 555 27.80 -31.16 -39.73
C VAL A 555 29.09 -31.11 -38.91
N ALA A 556 29.02 -30.45 -37.75
CA ALA A 556 30.04 -30.51 -36.72
C ALA A 556 29.51 -31.26 -35.48
N ARG A 557 30.25 -32.25 -34.99
CA ARG A 557 29.86 -33.10 -33.85
C ARG A 557 30.33 -32.57 -32.49
N SER A 558 31.07 -31.47 -32.49
CA SER A 558 31.58 -30.81 -31.27
C SER A 558 31.74 -29.32 -31.52
N GLY A 559 31.76 -28.52 -30.45
CA GLY A 559 31.96 -27.08 -30.57
C GLY A 559 33.33 -26.73 -31.15
N GLN A 560 34.37 -27.49 -30.79
CA GLN A 560 35.70 -27.29 -31.36
C GLN A 560 35.77 -27.59 -32.85
N GLU A 561 35.04 -28.61 -33.32
CA GLU A 561 34.91 -28.91 -34.75
C GLU A 561 34.18 -27.79 -35.48
N ALA A 562 33.09 -27.26 -34.91
CA ALA A 562 32.35 -26.14 -35.48
C ALA A 562 33.24 -24.88 -35.64
N LEU A 563 34.04 -24.55 -34.62
CA LEU A 563 34.99 -23.42 -34.67
C LEU A 563 36.13 -23.63 -35.68
N ASN A 564 36.46 -24.88 -36.02
CA ASN A 564 37.46 -25.20 -37.05
C ASN A 564 36.87 -25.18 -38.46
N MET A 565 35.59 -25.55 -38.61
CA MET A 565 34.87 -25.58 -39.88
C MET A 565 34.39 -24.19 -40.32
N TYR A 566 33.95 -23.35 -39.38
CA TYR A 566 33.42 -22.02 -39.68
C TYR A 566 34.36 -21.13 -40.53
N PRO A 567 35.68 -21.05 -40.27
CA PRO A 567 36.59 -20.23 -41.08
C PRO A 567 36.89 -20.80 -42.48
N GLN A 568 36.51 -22.05 -42.76
CA GLN A 568 36.89 -22.76 -43.99
C GLN A 568 35.86 -22.64 -45.11
N SER A 569 34.61 -22.29 -44.78
CA SER A 569 33.48 -22.20 -45.71
C SER A 569 32.61 -20.99 -45.36
N GLU A 570 31.94 -20.41 -46.35
CA GLU A 570 30.89 -19.41 -46.11
C GLU A 570 29.57 -20.13 -45.81
N TYR A 571 28.97 -19.83 -44.65
CA TYR A 571 27.68 -20.36 -44.21
C TYR A 571 26.65 -19.25 -44.15
N ASP A 572 25.41 -19.56 -44.54
CA ASP A 572 24.28 -18.63 -44.51
C ASP A 572 23.50 -18.70 -43.19
N LEU A 573 23.62 -19.81 -42.45
CA LEU A 573 22.92 -20.06 -41.19
C LEU A 573 23.72 -21.05 -40.32
N LEU A 574 23.80 -20.78 -39.02
CA LEU A 574 24.34 -21.71 -38.04
C LEU A 574 23.22 -22.20 -37.12
N LEU A 575 23.01 -23.51 -37.07
CA LEU A 575 22.13 -24.17 -36.11
C LEU A 575 22.99 -24.81 -35.01
N LEU A 576 22.87 -24.31 -33.78
CA LEU A 576 23.76 -24.67 -32.68
C LEU A 576 22.98 -25.39 -31.58
N ASP A 577 23.31 -26.66 -31.31
CA ASP A 577 22.90 -27.26 -30.05
C ASP A 577 23.55 -26.52 -28.87
N ILE A 578 22.77 -26.28 -27.83
CA ILE A 578 23.23 -25.61 -26.62
C ILE A 578 24.06 -26.56 -25.76
N GLN A 579 23.73 -27.86 -25.77
CA GLN A 579 24.36 -28.87 -24.92
C GLN A 579 25.27 -29.76 -25.75
N LEU A 580 26.49 -29.32 -26.01
CA LEU A 580 27.53 -30.13 -26.67
C LEU A 580 28.49 -30.72 -25.63
N PRO A 581 29.20 -31.82 -25.96
CA PRO A 581 30.04 -32.53 -24.99
C PRO A 581 31.27 -31.76 -24.52
N ASP A 582 31.77 -30.80 -25.31
CA ASP A 582 33.02 -30.07 -25.06
C ASP A 582 32.83 -28.62 -24.60
N MET A 583 31.78 -27.95 -25.06
CA MET A 583 31.44 -26.57 -24.70
C MET A 583 29.95 -26.30 -24.89
N THR A 584 29.42 -25.18 -24.40
CA THR A 584 28.02 -24.83 -24.67
C THR A 584 27.85 -24.13 -26.02
N GLY A 585 26.67 -24.22 -26.63
CA GLY A 585 26.38 -23.46 -27.85
C GLY A 585 26.54 -21.94 -27.66
N PHE A 586 26.34 -21.44 -26.44
CA PHE A 586 26.61 -20.04 -26.09
C PHE A 586 28.10 -19.70 -26.12
N ASP A 587 28.98 -20.61 -25.72
CA ASP A 587 30.43 -20.42 -25.80
C ASP A 587 30.89 -20.29 -27.26
N ILE A 588 30.30 -21.07 -28.17
CA ILE A 588 30.55 -20.98 -29.62
C ILE A 588 30.09 -19.62 -30.14
N ALA A 589 28.83 -19.23 -29.85
CA ALA A 589 28.28 -17.95 -30.28
C ALA A 589 29.12 -16.77 -29.78
N GLN A 590 29.56 -16.79 -28.52
CA GLN A 590 30.40 -15.74 -27.94
C GLN A 590 31.80 -15.73 -28.59
N THR A 591 32.40 -16.89 -28.84
CA THR A 591 33.71 -17.01 -29.49
C THR A 591 33.66 -16.45 -30.91
N LEU A 592 32.63 -16.79 -31.67
CA LEU A 592 32.40 -16.28 -33.02
C LEU A 592 32.11 -14.76 -33.00
N ARG A 593 31.24 -14.27 -32.10
CA ARG A 593 30.92 -12.83 -32.01
C ARG A 593 32.13 -11.98 -31.62
N ASN A 594 33.05 -12.52 -30.84
CA ASN A 594 34.29 -11.86 -30.44
C ASN A 594 35.36 -11.83 -31.56
N SER A 595 35.24 -12.64 -32.63
CA SER A 595 36.18 -12.61 -33.76
C SER A 595 36.02 -11.34 -34.63
N GLY A 596 34.87 -10.66 -34.55
CA GLY A 596 34.62 -9.37 -35.19
C GLY A 596 34.20 -9.45 -36.66
N ASP A 597 33.96 -10.65 -37.19
CA ASP A 597 33.47 -10.86 -38.56
C ASP A 597 31.95 -10.68 -38.66
N ALA A 598 31.45 -10.36 -39.86
CA ALA A 598 30.03 -10.36 -40.14
C ALA A 598 29.52 -11.81 -40.10
N LEU A 599 28.85 -12.16 -38.99
CA LEU A 599 28.34 -13.51 -38.76
C LEU A 599 26.98 -13.71 -39.44
N PRO A 600 26.74 -14.89 -40.04
CA PRO A 600 25.39 -15.30 -40.39
C PRO A 600 24.53 -15.48 -39.13
N PRO A 601 23.19 -15.57 -39.27
CA PRO A 601 22.31 -15.81 -38.14
C PRO A 601 22.69 -17.07 -37.35
N LEU A 602 22.72 -16.94 -36.02
CA LEU A 602 23.02 -18.00 -35.06
C LEU A 602 21.71 -18.42 -34.36
N VAL A 603 21.24 -19.63 -34.63
CA VAL A 603 19.99 -20.14 -34.07
C VAL A 603 20.27 -21.28 -33.11
N ALA A 604 19.77 -21.16 -31.89
CA ALA A 604 19.96 -22.19 -30.86
C ALA A 604 18.95 -23.34 -31.03
N LEU A 605 19.40 -24.58 -30.96
CA LEU A 605 18.57 -25.78 -30.83
C LEU A 605 18.48 -26.15 -29.35
N THR A 606 17.28 -26.18 -28.77
CA THR A 606 17.12 -26.39 -27.32
C THR A 606 16.05 -27.42 -27.00
N ALA A 607 16.32 -28.32 -26.05
CA ALA A 607 15.36 -29.34 -25.61
C ALA A 607 14.33 -28.83 -24.58
N ASN A 608 14.26 -27.52 -24.34
CA ASN A 608 13.30 -26.87 -23.43
C ASN A 608 12.21 -26.12 -24.19
N VAL A 609 11.01 -26.05 -23.60
CA VAL A 609 9.91 -25.24 -24.14
C VAL A 609 10.31 -23.77 -24.07
N ILE A 610 10.50 -23.14 -25.22
CA ILE A 610 10.89 -21.74 -25.34
C ILE A 610 9.68 -20.88 -24.96
N LYS A 611 9.69 -20.35 -23.73
CA LYS A 611 8.66 -19.40 -23.26
C LYS A 611 9.02 -17.95 -23.59
N ASP A 612 10.30 -17.63 -23.60
CA ASP A 612 10.84 -16.29 -23.87
C ASP A 612 12.20 -16.43 -24.60
N LYS A 613 12.34 -15.77 -25.76
CA LYS A 613 13.56 -15.81 -26.58
C LYS A 613 14.65 -14.83 -26.08
N THR A 614 14.32 -13.97 -25.11
CA THR A 614 15.20 -12.92 -24.59
C THR A 614 16.50 -13.47 -23.99
N GLU A 615 16.46 -14.66 -23.38
CA GLU A 615 17.64 -15.30 -22.78
C GLU A 615 18.67 -15.70 -23.84
N TYR A 616 18.24 -16.30 -24.95
CA TYR A 616 19.13 -16.72 -26.04
C TYR A 616 19.77 -15.52 -26.74
N ILE A 617 18.98 -14.46 -26.95
CA ILE A 617 19.45 -13.21 -27.57
C ILE A 617 20.53 -12.53 -26.72
N ARG A 618 20.33 -12.47 -25.40
CA ARG A 618 21.34 -11.89 -24.48
C ARG A 618 22.67 -12.65 -24.49
N ASN A 619 22.65 -13.94 -24.81
CA ASN A 619 23.83 -14.79 -24.88
C ASN A 619 24.43 -14.88 -26.30
N GLY A 620 24.02 -13.99 -27.22
CA GLY A 620 24.68 -13.82 -28.53
C GLY A 620 24.04 -14.56 -29.71
N MET A 621 22.91 -15.24 -29.48
CA MET A 621 22.09 -15.89 -30.52
C MET A 621 21.11 -14.90 -31.17
N ASP A 622 20.65 -15.21 -32.38
CA ASP A 622 19.62 -14.43 -33.08
C ASP A 622 18.21 -15.04 -32.88
N ASP A 623 18.13 -16.34 -32.62
CA ASP A 623 16.87 -17.05 -32.39
C ASP A 623 17.05 -18.40 -31.67
N ALA A 624 15.94 -19.09 -31.39
CA ALA A 624 15.92 -20.44 -30.84
C ALA A 624 14.78 -21.30 -31.41
N ILE A 625 15.08 -22.58 -31.67
CA ILE A 625 14.15 -23.64 -32.09
C ILE A 625 14.15 -24.73 -31.02
N SER A 626 12.95 -25.13 -30.59
CA SER A 626 12.80 -26.24 -29.65
C SER A 626 13.00 -27.58 -30.36
N LYS A 627 13.71 -28.51 -29.72
CA LYS A 627 13.78 -29.93 -30.08
C LYS A 627 12.54 -30.65 -29.51
N PRO A 628 11.87 -31.54 -30.27
CA PRO A 628 12.23 -32.01 -31.61
C PRO A 628 12.02 -30.93 -32.67
N ILE A 629 12.92 -30.89 -33.65
CA ILE A 629 12.92 -29.88 -34.70
C ILE A 629 11.66 -30.06 -35.55
N SER A 630 10.70 -29.15 -35.41
CA SER A 630 9.50 -29.15 -36.25
C SER A 630 9.80 -28.44 -37.57
N VAL A 631 9.26 -29.00 -38.66
CA VAL A 631 9.40 -28.46 -40.02
C VAL A 631 8.97 -26.99 -40.05
N SER A 632 7.83 -26.68 -39.44
CA SER A 632 7.27 -25.34 -39.43
C SER A 632 8.15 -24.33 -38.72
N ALA A 633 8.75 -24.71 -37.58
CA ALA A 633 9.65 -23.84 -36.85
C ALA A 633 10.95 -23.58 -37.63
N VAL A 634 11.48 -24.58 -38.34
CA VAL A 634 12.67 -24.41 -39.19
C VAL A 634 12.36 -23.50 -40.37
N ALA A 635 11.27 -23.75 -41.09
CA ALA A 635 10.87 -22.95 -42.24
C ALA A 635 10.64 -21.48 -41.84
N GLU A 636 9.94 -21.21 -40.74
CA GLU A 636 9.68 -19.86 -40.25
C GLU A 636 10.97 -19.11 -39.89
N VAL A 637 11.93 -19.79 -39.24
CA VAL A 637 13.20 -19.20 -38.83
C VAL A 637 14.08 -18.91 -40.05
N ILE A 638 14.12 -19.83 -41.01
CA ILE A 638 14.86 -19.65 -42.27
C ILE A 638 14.27 -18.48 -43.07
N GLU A 639 12.95 -18.42 -43.23
CA GLU A 639 12.28 -17.31 -43.92
C GLU A 639 12.53 -15.96 -43.24
N ARG A 640 12.48 -15.91 -41.90
CA ARG A 640 12.69 -14.69 -41.12
C ARG A 640 14.13 -14.19 -41.20
N LEU A 641 15.11 -15.07 -40.98
CA LEU A 641 16.50 -14.66 -40.73
C LEU A 641 17.38 -14.70 -41.98
N ALA A 642 17.15 -15.66 -42.88
CA ALA A 642 18.02 -15.86 -44.04
C ALA A 642 17.50 -15.19 -45.32
N LEU A 643 16.18 -14.99 -45.48
CA LEU A 643 15.58 -14.53 -46.74
C LEU A 643 15.11 -13.05 -46.76
N GLN A 644 15.31 -12.28 -45.69
CA GLN A 644 15.04 -10.82 -45.58
C GLN A 644 13.70 -10.33 -46.18
N CYS A 645 12.58 -11.04 -45.94
CA CYS A 645 11.25 -10.48 -46.15
C CYS A 645 10.72 -9.87 -44.84
N PRO A 646 10.16 -8.65 -44.83
CA PRO A 646 9.61 -8.05 -43.62
C PRO A 646 8.30 -8.74 -43.26
N VAL A 647 8.36 -9.67 -42.31
CA VAL A 647 7.18 -10.30 -41.70
C VAL A 647 6.95 -9.68 -40.33
N ALA A 648 5.75 -9.12 -40.13
CA ALA A 648 5.26 -8.70 -38.84
C ALA A 648 5.25 -9.91 -37.89
N THR A 649 5.84 -9.72 -36.71
CA THR A 649 6.08 -10.76 -35.72
C THR A 649 4.77 -11.26 -35.12
N GLU A 650 4.35 -12.48 -35.44
CA GLU A 650 3.44 -13.29 -34.65
C GLU A 650 3.62 -14.77 -35.05
N ALA A 651 3.82 -15.63 -34.04
CA ALA A 651 4.18 -17.03 -34.17
C ALA A 651 3.16 -17.83 -34.99
N ALA A 652 3.63 -18.55 -36.01
CA ALA A 652 2.80 -19.35 -36.88
C ALA A 652 2.37 -20.65 -36.17
N GLU A 653 1.16 -20.68 -35.60
CA GLU A 653 0.46 -21.94 -35.36
C GLU A 653 0.00 -22.52 -36.70
N VAL A 654 0.70 -23.56 -37.16
CA VAL A 654 0.28 -24.38 -38.30
C VAL A 654 -1.10 -24.98 -38.00
N LYS A 655 -2.05 -24.71 -38.90
CA LYS A 655 -3.41 -25.24 -38.91
C LYS A 655 -3.39 -26.78 -38.84
N LYS A 656 -3.74 -27.32 -37.66
CA LYS A 656 -3.97 -28.76 -37.44
C LYS A 656 -5.17 -29.24 -38.24
N ARG A 657 -4.95 -30.10 -39.24
CA ARG A 657 -5.96 -31.08 -39.66
C ARG A 657 -5.92 -32.24 -38.66
N LYS A 658 -6.70 -32.18 -37.58
CA LYS A 658 -6.95 -33.37 -36.74
C LYS A 658 -7.88 -34.33 -37.49
N LYS A 659 -7.31 -35.40 -38.07
CA LYS A 659 -8.04 -36.68 -38.18
C LYS A 659 -8.32 -37.19 -36.75
N PRO A 660 -9.41 -37.94 -36.51
CA PRO A 660 -9.74 -38.46 -35.18
C PRO A 660 -8.71 -39.52 -34.75
N GLY A 661 -7.66 -39.08 -34.05
CA GLY A 661 -6.61 -39.94 -33.51
C GLY A 661 -6.98 -40.52 -32.15
N ASN A 662 -6.75 -41.82 -32.00
CA ASN A 662 -6.90 -42.60 -30.78
C ASN A 662 -6.09 -41.97 -29.62
N ASP A 663 -6.73 -41.55 -28.52
CA ASP A 663 -6.15 -40.77 -27.40
C ASP A 663 -4.95 -41.46 -26.71
N MET A 664 -4.76 -42.77 -26.93
CA MET A 664 -3.57 -43.52 -26.53
C MET A 664 -2.35 -43.24 -27.42
N LEU A 665 -2.52 -43.11 -28.74
CA LEU A 665 -1.40 -42.86 -29.66
C LEU A 665 -0.78 -41.47 -29.45
N ASP A 666 -1.58 -40.44 -29.16
CA ASP A 666 -1.08 -39.06 -28.93
C ASP A 666 -0.34 -38.89 -27.57
N LYS A 667 -0.46 -39.88 -26.67
CA LYS A 667 0.34 -39.94 -25.43
C LYS A 667 1.71 -40.54 -25.67
N LEU A 668 1.79 -41.57 -26.50
CA LEU A 668 3.02 -42.30 -26.79
C LEU A 668 3.86 -41.59 -27.86
N LEU A 669 3.19 -41.09 -28.90
CA LEU A 669 3.82 -40.54 -30.10
C LEU A 669 3.52 -39.05 -30.28
N ASP A 670 4.47 -38.32 -30.85
CA ASP A 670 4.24 -36.99 -31.39
C ASP A 670 3.72 -37.08 -32.83
N LEU A 671 2.41 -37.34 -32.96
CA LEU A 671 1.76 -37.54 -34.26
C LEU A 671 1.88 -36.31 -35.17
N GLU A 672 1.95 -35.11 -34.61
CA GLU A 672 2.07 -33.87 -35.38
C GLU A 672 3.45 -33.75 -36.01
N MET A 673 4.51 -33.97 -35.23
CA MET A 673 5.87 -34.01 -35.77
C MET A 673 6.02 -35.14 -36.79
N LEU A 674 5.56 -36.35 -36.46
CA LEU A 674 5.70 -37.52 -37.32
C LEU A 674 4.97 -37.38 -38.65
N THR A 675 3.72 -36.88 -38.66
CA THR A 675 2.98 -36.64 -39.91
C THR A 675 3.72 -35.63 -40.79
N SER A 676 4.16 -34.51 -40.21
CA SER A 676 4.91 -33.49 -40.94
C SER A 676 6.25 -34.00 -41.50
N TYR A 677 6.95 -34.85 -40.75
CA TYR A 677 8.24 -35.40 -41.15
C TYR A 677 8.08 -36.43 -42.28
N VAL A 678 7.10 -37.33 -42.17
CA VAL A 678 6.80 -38.33 -43.20
C VAL A 678 6.30 -37.67 -44.49
N ASP A 679 5.46 -36.63 -44.39
CA ASP A 679 4.90 -35.94 -45.56
C ASP A 679 5.97 -35.24 -46.42
N ILE A 680 7.11 -34.87 -45.82
CA ILE A 680 8.16 -34.09 -46.48
C ILE A 680 9.33 -34.96 -46.91
N VAL A 681 9.82 -35.80 -45.99
CA VAL A 681 11.02 -36.62 -46.21
C VAL A 681 10.67 -38.00 -46.79
N GLY A 682 9.39 -38.40 -46.69
CA GLY A 682 8.90 -39.71 -47.09
C GLY A 682 9.03 -40.76 -45.98
N PRO A 683 8.34 -41.91 -46.10
CA PRO A 683 8.31 -42.92 -45.04
C PRO A 683 9.63 -43.68 -44.85
N GLU A 684 10.42 -43.86 -45.93
CA GLU A 684 11.64 -44.69 -45.90
C GLU A 684 12.75 -44.12 -44.99
N PRO A 685 13.10 -42.81 -45.06
CA PRO A 685 14.08 -42.24 -44.12
C PRO A 685 13.60 -42.26 -42.66
N VAL A 686 12.28 -42.14 -42.43
CA VAL A 686 11.71 -42.25 -41.08
C VAL A 686 11.88 -43.67 -40.53
N PHE A 687 11.65 -44.71 -41.34
CA PHE A 687 11.94 -46.10 -40.95
C PHE A 687 13.43 -46.32 -40.63
N GLN A 688 14.33 -45.68 -41.38
CA GLN A 688 15.78 -45.75 -41.11
C GLN A 688 16.14 -45.08 -39.78
N SER A 689 15.58 -43.92 -39.47
CA SER A 689 15.77 -43.25 -38.17
C SER A 689 15.24 -44.08 -37.00
N ILE A 690 14.07 -44.72 -37.16
CA ILE A 690 13.50 -45.63 -36.15
C ILE A 690 14.43 -46.82 -35.90
N LYS A 691 14.94 -47.43 -36.97
CA LYS A 691 15.86 -48.58 -36.87
C LYS A 691 17.18 -48.18 -36.19
N MET A 692 17.72 -47.01 -36.54
CA MET A 692 18.94 -46.49 -35.92
C MET A 692 18.76 -46.26 -34.41
N PHE A 693 17.61 -45.73 -33.99
CA PHE A 693 17.28 -45.60 -32.58
C PHE A 693 17.21 -46.97 -31.89
N GLU A 694 16.53 -47.94 -32.50
CA GLU A 694 16.42 -49.32 -31.98
C GLU A 694 17.79 -49.98 -31.79
N ASP A 695 18.72 -49.76 -32.73
CA ASP A 695 20.07 -50.31 -32.67
C ASP A 695 20.94 -49.64 -31.56
N LEU A 696 20.73 -48.34 -31.29
CA LEU A 696 21.52 -47.56 -30.32
C LEU A 696 21.01 -47.64 -28.88
N MET A 697 19.70 -47.79 -28.66
CA MET A 697 19.10 -47.77 -27.32
C MET A 697 19.69 -48.78 -26.31
N PRO A 698 20.03 -50.03 -26.68
CA PRO A 698 20.65 -50.98 -25.76
C PRO A 698 21.96 -50.46 -25.16
N GLU A 699 22.76 -49.72 -25.93
CA GLU A 699 24.00 -49.12 -25.46
C GLU A 699 23.73 -47.96 -24.51
N TYR A 700 22.79 -47.06 -24.85
CA TYR A 700 22.40 -45.96 -23.97
C TYR A 700 21.88 -46.44 -22.62
N ILE A 701 21.03 -47.48 -22.60
CA ILE A 701 20.51 -48.07 -21.37
C ILE A 701 21.66 -48.68 -20.54
N HIS A 702 22.60 -49.36 -21.19
CA HIS A 702 23.74 -49.97 -20.49
C HIS A 702 24.64 -48.91 -19.81
N ILE A 703 24.92 -47.80 -20.50
CA ILE A 703 25.70 -46.68 -19.95
C ILE A 703 24.93 -46.01 -18.81
N LEU A 704 23.63 -45.80 -18.98
CA LEU A 704 22.76 -45.20 -17.96
C LEU A 704 22.72 -46.05 -16.68
N GLU A 705 22.55 -47.37 -16.79
CA GLU A 705 22.59 -48.31 -15.65
C GLU A 705 23.97 -48.34 -14.98
N SER A 706 25.05 -48.22 -15.77
CA SER A 706 26.41 -48.14 -15.24
C SER A 706 26.60 -46.87 -14.39
N ASN A 707 26.17 -45.72 -14.90
CA ASN A 707 26.23 -44.43 -14.19
C ASN A 707 25.34 -44.44 -12.94
N MET A 708 24.17 -45.09 -12.99
CA MET A 708 23.33 -45.33 -11.82
C MET A 708 24.04 -46.16 -10.75
N THR A 709 24.72 -47.23 -11.16
CA THR A 709 25.47 -48.10 -10.24
C THR A 709 26.64 -47.34 -9.59
N ALA A 710 27.31 -46.47 -10.36
CA ALA A 710 28.38 -45.60 -9.90
C ALA A 710 27.89 -44.41 -9.07
N LYS A 711 26.58 -44.12 -9.07
CA LYS A 711 25.96 -42.90 -8.52
C LYS A 711 26.57 -41.62 -9.09
N ASP A 712 26.96 -41.65 -10.36
CA ASP A 712 27.47 -40.49 -11.08
C ASP A 712 26.30 -39.64 -11.58
N GLN A 713 25.94 -38.60 -10.82
CA GLN A 713 24.82 -37.72 -11.12
C GLN A 713 24.98 -37.03 -12.49
N ASP A 714 26.18 -36.55 -12.79
CA ASP A 714 26.46 -35.84 -14.04
C ASP A 714 26.45 -36.82 -15.22
N GLY A 715 27.00 -38.03 -15.02
CA GLY A 715 26.91 -39.13 -15.98
C GLY A 715 25.47 -39.57 -16.27
N ILE A 716 24.60 -39.66 -15.24
CA ILE A 716 23.18 -39.99 -15.41
C ILE A 716 22.47 -38.88 -16.20
N ALA A 717 22.67 -37.62 -15.83
CA ALA A 717 22.02 -36.50 -16.50
C ALA A 717 22.46 -36.38 -17.97
N SER A 718 23.75 -36.59 -18.24
CA SER A 718 24.32 -36.59 -19.59
C SER A 718 23.74 -37.72 -20.46
N GLU A 719 23.67 -38.94 -19.93
CA GLU A 719 23.14 -40.08 -20.70
C GLU A 719 21.62 -39.97 -20.90
N ALA A 720 20.88 -39.50 -19.89
CA ALA A 720 19.46 -39.20 -20.01
C ALA A 720 19.18 -38.09 -21.04
N HIS A 721 20.09 -37.12 -21.19
CA HIS A 721 20.01 -36.09 -22.23
C HIS A 721 20.07 -36.70 -23.63
N LYS A 722 20.99 -37.63 -23.88
CA LYS A 722 21.11 -38.32 -25.18
C LYS A 722 19.84 -39.09 -25.52
N ILE A 723 19.32 -39.86 -24.55
CA ILE A 723 18.07 -40.63 -24.74
C ILE A 723 16.90 -39.69 -25.01
N LYS A 724 16.79 -38.58 -24.28
CA LYS A 724 15.74 -37.56 -24.49
C LYS A 724 15.81 -36.99 -25.91
N GLY A 725 17.00 -36.59 -26.36
CA GLY A 725 17.21 -36.05 -27.71
C GLY A 725 16.81 -37.06 -28.78
N ALA A 726 17.37 -38.27 -28.69
CA ALA A 726 17.13 -39.35 -29.62
C ALA A 726 15.65 -39.75 -29.70
N ALA A 727 14.97 -39.91 -28.55
CA ALA A 727 13.54 -40.24 -28.49
C ALA A 727 12.66 -39.12 -29.05
N GLY A 728 13.03 -37.86 -28.81
CA GLY A 728 12.35 -36.71 -29.39
C GLY A 728 12.39 -36.72 -30.92
N SER A 729 13.57 -36.98 -31.51
CA SER A 729 13.78 -36.91 -32.96
C SER A 729 13.02 -37.97 -33.77
N ILE A 730 12.64 -39.09 -33.15
CA ILE A 730 11.78 -40.11 -33.76
C ILE A 730 10.34 -40.07 -33.23
N GLY A 731 9.98 -39.04 -32.45
CA GLY A 731 8.61 -38.80 -32.02
C GLY A 731 8.11 -39.70 -30.89
N LEU A 732 8.99 -40.35 -30.13
CA LEU A 732 8.63 -41.10 -28.92
C LEU A 732 8.42 -40.17 -27.72
N LYS A 733 7.28 -39.49 -27.73
CA LYS A 733 6.86 -38.47 -26.77
C LYS A 733 6.83 -38.98 -25.32
N HIS A 734 6.49 -40.25 -25.11
CA HIS A 734 6.51 -40.85 -23.78
C HIS A 734 7.94 -41.01 -23.26
N ILE A 735 8.82 -41.73 -23.96
CA ILE A 735 10.23 -41.91 -23.59
C ILE A 735 10.97 -40.59 -23.43
N GLN A 736 10.73 -39.63 -24.33
CA GLN A 736 11.30 -38.29 -24.23
C GLN A 736 10.96 -37.60 -22.89
N LYS A 737 9.70 -37.70 -22.43
CA LYS A 737 9.27 -37.08 -21.17
C LYS A 737 9.89 -37.76 -19.95
N VAL A 738 10.03 -39.08 -19.97
CA VAL A 738 10.64 -39.83 -18.87
C VAL A 738 12.13 -39.51 -18.79
N ALA A 739 12.82 -39.51 -19.94
CA ALA A 739 14.22 -39.10 -20.03
C ALA A 739 14.46 -37.64 -19.60
N GLN A 740 13.51 -36.74 -19.85
CA GLN A 740 13.58 -35.36 -19.32
C GLN A 740 13.58 -35.31 -17.79
N LYS A 741 12.76 -36.13 -17.12
CA LYS A 741 12.77 -36.21 -15.65
C LYS A 741 14.11 -36.72 -15.15
N ALA A 742 14.62 -37.78 -15.78
CA ALA A 742 15.94 -38.34 -15.46
C ALA A 742 17.08 -37.32 -15.68
N GLN A 743 16.99 -36.47 -16.70
CA GLN A 743 17.98 -35.42 -16.97
C GLN A 743 17.99 -34.28 -15.92
N SER A 744 16.94 -34.09 -15.13
CA SER A 744 16.71 -32.86 -14.34
C SER A 744 17.00 -33.05 -12.83
N PRO A 745 18.27 -33.03 -12.38
CA PRO A 745 18.65 -33.31 -10.98
C PRO A 745 18.07 -32.33 -9.95
N GLU A 746 17.62 -31.16 -10.39
CA GLU A 746 16.96 -30.14 -9.58
C GLU A 746 15.53 -30.52 -9.13
N LEU A 747 14.94 -31.59 -9.69
CA LEU A 747 13.61 -32.05 -9.30
C LEU A 747 13.60 -32.52 -7.82
N PRO A 748 12.55 -32.18 -7.05
CA PRO A 748 12.41 -32.67 -5.68
C PRO A 748 12.42 -34.21 -5.64
N ALA A 749 13.20 -34.78 -4.72
CA ALA A 749 13.34 -36.22 -4.57
C ALA A 749 13.85 -36.96 -5.83
N TRP A 750 14.68 -36.31 -6.67
CA TRP A 750 15.26 -36.92 -7.88
C TRP A 750 15.91 -38.28 -7.62
N TRP A 751 16.75 -38.39 -6.59
CA TRP A 751 17.40 -39.66 -6.21
C TRP A 751 16.44 -40.77 -5.77
N GLU A 752 15.24 -40.42 -5.28
CA GLU A 752 14.23 -41.41 -4.88
C GLU A 752 13.45 -41.95 -6.07
N ASN A 753 13.31 -41.14 -7.14
CA ASN A 753 12.50 -41.47 -8.32
C ASN A 753 13.33 -41.89 -9.56
N ILE A 754 14.65 -41.65 -9.58
CA ILE A 754 15.49 -41.89 -10.76
C ILE A 754 15.49 -43.36 -11.17
N ALA A 755 15.43 -44.29 -10.22
CA ALA A 755 15.36 -45.72 -10.51
C ALA A 755 14.08 -46.09 -11.28
N ASP A 756 12.93 -45.58 -10.83
CA ASP A 756 11.64 -45.83 -11.48
C ASP A 756 11.62 -45.27 -12.91
N TRP A 757 12.22 -44.09 -13.15
CA TRP A 757 12.28 -43.51 -14.49
C TRP A 757 13.20 -44.28 -15.43
N VAL A 758 14.34 -44.79 -14.94
CA VAL A 758 15.22 -45.61 -15.77
C VAL A 758 14.57 -46.94 -16.11
N ASP A 759 13.87 -47.57 -15.16
CA ASP A 759 13.09 -48.78 -15.41
C ASP A 759 11.96 -48.53 -16.43
N GLU A 760 11.25 -47.40 -16.31
CA GLU A 760 10.20 -46.97 -17.26
C GLU A 760 10.76 -46.74 -18.68
N ILE A 761 11.94 -46.14 -18.83
CA ILE A 761 12.62 -46.01 -20.14
C ILE A 761 12.95 -47.38 -20.70
N LYS A 762 13.56 -48.25 -19.88
CA LYS A 762 14.05 -49.57 -20.27
C LYS A 762 12.93 -50.52 -20.71
N GLU A 763 11.82 -50.52 -19.99
CA GLU A 763 10.67 -51.39 -20.29
C GLU A 763 9.75 -50.78 -21.36
N GLY A 764 9.61 -49.44 -21.39
CA GLY A 764 8.65 -48.76 -22.25
C GLY A 764 9.09 -48.58 -23.71
N TYR A 765 10.40 -48.38 -23.99
CA TYR A 765 10.81 -47.95 -25.33
C TYR A 765 10.53 -48.98 -26.44
N VAL A 766 10.56 -50.27 -26.12
CA VAL A 766 10.28 -51.35 -27.09
C VAL A 766 8.81 -51.34 -27.49
N GLN A 767 7.90 -51.17 -26.53
CA GLN A 767 6.47 -51.10 -26.78
C GLN A 767 6.12 -49.85 -27.60
N ASP A 768 6.70 -48.70 -27.24
CA ASP A 768 6.47 -47.44 -27.94
C ASP A 768 6.99 -47.48 -29.38
N LEU A 769 8.14 -48.15 -29.61
CA LEU A 769 8.67 -48.39 -30.96
C LEU A 769 7.77 -49.27 -31.81
N GLU A 770 7.16 -50.30 -31.23
CA GLU A 770 6.24 -51.19 -31.96
C GLU A 770 4.97 -50.43 -32.39
N VAL A 771 4.45 -49.57 -31.51
CA VAL A 771 3.32 -48.68 -31.83
C VAL A 771 3.70 -47.67 -32.93
N LEU A 772 4.91 -47.11 -32.88
CA LEU A 772 5.42 -46.20 -33.91
C LEU A 772 5.56 -46.87 -35.28
N LYS A 773 6.16 -48.07 -35.33
CA LYS A 773 6.31 -48.85 -36.56
C LYS A 773 4.95 -49.20 -37.17
N GLN A 774 4.00 -49.66 -36.34
CA GLN A 774 2.65 -49.97 -36.79
C GLN A 774 1.95 -48.72 -37.36
N TRP A 775 2.07 -47.58 -36.67
CA TRP A 775 1.49 -46.32 -37.14
C TRP A 775 2.09 -45.89 -38.49
N LEU A 776 3.41 -46.01 -38.68
CA LEU A 776 4.09 -45.65 -39.91
C LEU A 776 3.71 -46.59 -41.08
N GLU A 777 3.55 -47.89 -40.81
CA GLU A 777 3.05 -48.86 -41.78
C GLU A 777 1.60 -48.58 -42.21
N ASP A 778 0.74 -48.15 -41.29
CA ASP A 778 -0.64 -47.82 -41.60
C ASP A 778 -0.75 -46.48 -42.33
N TYR A 779 0.07 -45.49 -41.96
CA TYR A 779 0.14 -44.20 -42.63
C TYR A 779 0.67 -44.33 -44.07
N SER A 780 1.72 -45.13 -44.29
CA SER A 780 2.28 -45.38 -45.62
C SER A 780 1.39 -46.21 -46.56
N LYS A 781 0.33 -46.84 -46.05
CA LYS A 781 -0.71 -47.49 -46.87
C LYS A 781 -1.84 -46.54 -47.28
N GLU A 782 -2.03 -45.44 -46.54
CA GLU A 782 -3.06 -44.41 -46.82
C GLU A 782 -2.57 -43.30 -47.76
N VAL A 783 -1.25 -43.06 -47.83
CA VAL A 783 -0.57 -42.12 -48.72
C VAL A 783 -0.08 -42.84 -49.97
#